data_AF-A0A819PRS2-F1
#
_entry.id   AF-A0A819PRS2-F1
#
_cell.length_a   1.000
_cell.length_b   1.000
_cell.length_c   1.000
_cell.angle_alpha   90.00
_cell.angle_beta   90.00
_cell.angle_gamma   90.00
#
_symmetry.space_group_name_H-M   'P 1'
#
loop_
_entity.id
_entity.type
_entity.pdbx_description
1 polymer ?
#
loop_
_entity_poly.entity_id
_entity_poly.type
_entity_poly.pdbx_seq_one_letter_code
_entity_poly.pdbx_strand_id
1 'polypeptide(L)'
;MLTLPISFSSPIVISVSILTAIGAYVLFGPDLQDRRRRGYPGGLVNYGNNCFANAIVQCLASSSIFVRWVEEHLQNNIVAKILLDLIKSINGESISYSQESTVATLIDRMRQPKWLSPFEQQDSHEFLLSLINSLTARQPIESKRFGFAACLDSDEQDMENSMMTRESPLMKPHPFQGLQATQLQCTQCKNKNPISVSLFETLSLMIPERQISNPGLFSVRHQRNFTLQELIGNYLKSEMISNLTCSKCKSKENLSHRKITTFSRLPEILCLHIIRTTWTNEGWPTKNTSHVSFPDHLDMNAFISLSRLLPANIHPTQTTIKPSTALYRLNSVLVHLGGISEAGHFIVYRRRINSKEWFSISDDHIRECVAWAFLIVAVLLSTASGRSVKSVDGGSNCAWCTIIVGLVGKLSLVYNETTINSLERLCNALPTDLRVYCKTAVDFLGPIIIDGFTKGDSPDVICHALKFCKDDPGQAKCRLFPSKSSISETQDILNLRQQHQLHENHVSDSKICDVPGIKEICKIIDNAVRNHIPSVDLDNDKFGSEPTLRGSSWRGKDCNDFSSEIHPGVRVFDGDTLADHNCNGIYGTNSATERPWEEEFCNETQRLGIAVLGDSISAHFHIPEQWLDAKQFSPEAFEHTMFIIENELDWPQLSAVTGHLNVSWPNIEGPTRSLYARLFELDHCNHRDYQNIAVNGADSKDIIKIATSLRRNQQKDVPLLVIYSLVGNDVCNGHANTTADMTTVEEMYENIYNGLTYLDTVLPKGSHVLTTGLANGSVLYQLLHDRIHPFGRAGTPFTYRQIYDYLSCLQISPCNGWLTSNDTLRAFTTERAMQLSVAVRNATFAYSPKNFDVGYMDFPFDQVFQAWIAQGGEPWQLLESIDGFHTNQYGNAGLSDAFWSWIQTNKPQWLPSANPHNDDIVRVFQDQGGY
;
A
#
# COMPACT_ATOMS: atom_id res chain seq x y z
N MET A 1 -7.95 14.05 34.15
CA MET A 1 -6.54 13.60 34.17
C MET A 1 -6.49 12.08 34.24
N LEU A 2 -6.34 11.45 33.07
CA LEU A 2 -5.87 10.09 32.73
C LEU A 2 -6.24 9.94 31.25
N THR A 3 -5.46 10.56 30.38
CA THR A 3 -5.63 10.52 28.92
C THR A 3 -4.99 9.24 28.40
N LEU A 4 -5.81 8.26 28.04
CA LEU A 4 -5.40 7.10 27.24
C LEU A 4 -5.22 7.56 25.78
N PRO A 5 -4.18 7.12 25.05
CA PRO A 5 -4.08 7.35 23.63
C PRO A 5 -5.12 6.46 22.92
N ILE A 6 -6.04 7.08 22.18
CA ILE A 6 -6.98 6.38 21.31
C ILE A 6 -6.18 5.87 20.12
N SER A 7 -5.83 4.58 20.13
CA SER A 7 -5.28 3.88 18.97
C SER A 7 -6.39 3.63 17.96
N PHE A 8 -6.48 4.43 16.89
CA PHE A 8 -7.28 4.10 15.72
C PHE A 8 -6.54 3.07 14.86
N SER A 9 -6.53 1.83 15.33
CA SER A 9 -6.30 0.66 14.50
C SER A 9 -7.54 -0.21 14.62
N SER A 10 -8.64 0.20 13.97
CA SER A 10 -9.86 -0.62 13.90
C SER A 10 -9.67 -1.70 12.83
N PRO A 11 -9.73 -3.00 13.18
CA PRO A 11 -9.55 -4.13 12.26
C PRO A 11 -10.71 -4.34 11.25
N ILE A 12 -11.58 -3.34 11.09
CA ILE A 12 -12.78 -3.37 10.23
C ILE A 12 -12.46 -2.83 8.82
N VAL A 13 -11.43 -1.98 8.67
CA VAL A 13 -10.98 -1.40 7.38
C VAL A 13 -10.53 -2.49 6.38
N ILE A 14 -10.05 -3.63 6.87
CA ILE A 14 -9.66 -4.77 6.04
C ILE A 14 -10.90 -5.54 5.52
N SER A 15 -12.00 -5.54 6.24
CA SER A 15 -13.18 -6.36 5.92
C SER A 15 -14.14 -5.70 4.92
N VAL A 16 -14.29 -4.37 4.97
CA VAL A 16 -15.19 -3.62 4.07
C VAL A 16 -14.55 -3.40 2.68
N SER A 17 -13.24 -3.19 2.62
CA SER A 17 -12.47 -3.14 1.36
C SER A 17 -12.55 -4.45 0.57
N ILE A 18 -12.73 -5.58 1.26
CA ILE A 18 -12.95 -6.90 0.64
C ILE A 18 -14.42 -7.05 0.20
N LEU A 19 -15.39 -6.56 0.97
CA LEU A 19 -16.82 -6.66 0.65
C LEU A 19 -17.27 -5.73 -0.49
N THR A 20 -16.71 -4.52 -0.60
CA THR A 20 -16.96 -3.59 -1.73
C THR A 20 -16.24 -4.05 -3.00
N ALA A 21 -15.05 -4.65 -2.88
CA ALA A 21 -14.40 -5.35 -3.98
C ALA A 21 -15.21 -6.57 -4.46
N ILE A 22 -15.84 -7.33 -3.55
CA ILE A 22 -16.75 -8.43 -3.89
C ILE A 22 -18.04 -7.90 -4.54
N GLY A 23 -18.64 -6.83 -4.02
CA GLY A 23 -19.88 -6.22 -4.57
C GLY A 23 -19.70 -5.59 -5.95
N ALA A 24 -18.61 -4.85 -6.17
CA ALA A 24 -18.28 -4.26 -7.48
C ALA A 24 -17.83 -5.31 -8.50
N TYR A 25 -17.16 -6.40 -8.06
CA TYR A 25 -16.80 -7.54 -8.92
C TYR A 25 -18.02 -8.36 -9.35
N VAL A 26 -19.04 -8.49 -8.50
CA VAL A 26 -20.30 -9.21 -8.79
C VAL A 26 -21.22 -8.42 -9.74
N LEU A 27 -21.24 -7.09 -9.68
CA LEU A 27 -22.15 -6.25 -10.49
C LEU A 27 -21.53 -5.70 -11.79
N PHE A 28 -20.21 -5.43 -11.82
CA PHE A 28 -19.57 -4.74 -12.96
C PHE A 28 -18.19 -5.30 -13.33
N GLY A 29 -17.86 -6.53 -12.91
CA GLY A 29 -16.68 -7.23 -13.39
C GLY A 29 -16.64 -7.22 -14.93
N PRO A 30 -15.45 -7.06 -15.55
CA PRO A 30 -15.33 -7.14 -16.99
C PRO A 30 -15.93 -8.45 -17.47
N ASP A 31 -16.75 -8.37 -18.53
CA ASP A 31 -17.28 -9.54 -19.23
C ASP A 31 -16.17 -10.59 -19.35
N LEU A 32 -16.47 -11.80 -18.88
CA LEU A 32 -15.55 -12.93 -18.71
C LEU A 32 -15.11 -13.47 -20.07
N GLN A 33 -14.35 -12.70 -20.85
CA GLN A 33 -13.85 -13.11 -22.17
C GLN A 33 -12.44 -12.60 -22.52
N ASP A 34 -11.48 -12.66 -21.59
CA ASP A 34 -10.09 -12.90 -22.02
C ASP A 34 -9.51 -14.15 -21.34
N ARG A 35 -10.16 -15.28 -21.66
CA ARG A 35 -9.70 -16.61 -21.27
C ARG A 35 -8.52 -17.02 -22.17
N ARG A 36 -7.39 -17.23 -21.50
CA ARG A 36 -6.39 -18.29 -21.77
C ARG A 36 -5.56 -18.11 -23.05
N ARG A 37 -4.44 -17.39 -22.92
CA ARG A 37 -3.28 -17.64 -23.81
C ARG A 37 -2.76 -19.06 -23.54
N ARG A 38 -2.68 -19.87 -24.60
CA ARG A 38 -2.20 -21.27 -24.52
C ARG A 38 -0.81 -21.32 -23.85
N GLY A 39 -0.70 -22.11 -22.80
CA GLY A 39 0.54 -22.30 -22.04
C GLY A 39 0.84 -21.26 -20.95
N TYR A 40 -0.04 -20.28 -20.67
CA TYR A 40 0.10 -19.38 -19.50
C TYR A 40 -0.63 -19.95 -18.28
N PRO A 41 -0.18 -19.63 -17.04
CA PRO A 41 -0.89 -20.05 -15.84
C PRO A 41 -2.33 -19.53 -15.82
N GLY A 42 -3.26 -20.35 -15.31
CA GLY A 42 -4.67 -20.03 -15.02
C GLY A 42 -4.93 -20.01 -13.52
N GLY A 43 -5.92 -19.24 -13.08
CA GLY A 43 -6.28 -19.10 -11.67
C GLY A 43 -7.30 -20.16 -11.23
N LEU A 44 -7.49 -20.30 -9.92
CA LEU A 44 -8.46 -21.21 -9.30
C LEU A 44 -9.43 -20.42 -8.42
N VAL A 45 -10.73 -20.53 -8.71
CA VAL A 45 -11.77 -19.82 -7.94
C VAL A 45 -11.84 -20.38 -6.52
N ASN A 46 -11.81 -19.48 -5.54
CA ASN A 46 -11.98 -19.82 -4.13
C ASN A 46 -13.46 -19.78 -3.75
N TYR A 47 -14.02 -20.93 -3.36
CA TYR A 47 -15.41 -21.09 -2.96
C TYR A 47 -15.52 -21.22 -1.43
N GLY A 48 -14.94 -20.26 -0.70
CA GLY A 48 -14.92 -20.22 0.77
C GLY A 48 -13.50 -20.09 1.33
N ASN A 49 -13.04 -21.10 2.10
CA ASN A 49 -11.72 -21.18 2.72
C ASN A 49 -10.77 -22.17 2.03
N ASN A 50 -10.83 -22.32 0.70
CA ASN A 50 -10.02 -23.33 -0.02
C ASN A 50 -8.69 -22.80 -0.58
N CYS A 51 -8.28 -21.56 -0.24
CA CYS A 51 -7.04 -20.95 -0.71
C CYS A 51 -5.78 -21.79 -0.38
N PHE A 52 -5.77 -22.50 0.75
CA PHE A 52 -4.69 -23.43 1.11
C PHE A 52 -4.53 -24.56 0.06
N ALA A 53 -5.66 -25.06 -0.47
CA ALA A 53 -5.68 -26.12 -1.47
C ALA A 53 -5.40 -25.57 -2.87
N ASN A 54 -5.95 -24.39 -3.22
CA ASN A 54 -5.64 -23.69 -4.47
C ASN A 54 -4.13 -23.47 -4.60
N ALA A 55 -3.51 -22.97 -3.52
CA ALA A 55 -2.08 -22.72 -3.48
C ALA A 55 -1.25 -24.00 -3.71
N ILE A 56 -1.62 -25.13 -3.09
CA ILE A 56 -0.94 -26.40 -3.31
C ILE A 56 -1.10 -26.88 -4.75
N VAL A 57 -2.30 -26.82 -5.33
CA VAL A 57 -2.54 -27.22 -6.73
C VAL A 57 -1.71 -26.35 -7.69
N GLN A 58 -1.61 -25.04 -7.45
CA GLN A 58 -0.75 -24.13 -8.22
C GLN A 58 0.73 -24.50 -8.13
N CYS A 59 1.23 -24.83 -6.93
CA CYS A 59 2.61 -25.28 -6.74
C CYS A 59 2.88 -26.58 -7.50
N LEU A 60 1.98 -27.58 -7.40
CA LEU A 60 2.12 -28.87 -8.09
C LEU A 60 2.10 -28.71 -9.62
N ALA A 61 1.26 -27.81 -10.14
CA ALA A 61 1.19 -27.51 -11.56
C ALA A 61 2.47 -26.89 -12.14
N SER A 62 3.38 -26.37 -11.31
CA SER A 62 4.69 -25.87 -11.74
C SER A 62 5.73 -26.97 -11.99
N SER A 63 5.46 -28.22 -11.55
CA SER A 63 6.42 -29.32 -11.61
C SER A 63 6.09 -30.33 -12.72
N SER A 64 6.87 -30.30 -13.81
CA SER A 64 6.72 -31.27 -14.91
C SER A 64 6.97 -32.73 -14.47
N ILE A 65 7.81 -32.95 -13.46
CA ILE A 65 8.08 -34.27 -12.87
C ILE A 65 6.82 -34.83 -12.19
N PHE A 66 6.13 -33.99 -11.42
CA PHE A 66 4.91 -34.40 -10.71
C PHE A 66 3.79 -34.72 -11.70
N VAL A 67 3.54 -33.82 -12.65
CA VAL A 67 2.49 -33.99 -13.67
C VAL A 67 2.69 -35.29 -14.44
N ARG A 68 3.91 -35.54 -14.92
CA ARG A 68 4.24 -36.79 -15.63
C ARG A 68 4.02 -38.04 -14.77
N TRP A 69 4.40 -37.99 -13.49
CA TRP A 69 4.19 -39.13 -12.59
C TRP A 69 2.71 -39.46 -12.41
N VAL A 70 1.85 -38.44 -12.23
CA VAL A 70 0.39 -38.62 -12.14
C VAL A 70 -0.17 -39.22 -13.43
N GLU A 71 0.26 -38.74 -14.60
CA GLU A 71 -0.18 -39.23 -15.92
C GLU A 71 0.20 -40.68 -16.19
N GLU A 72 1.42 -41.07 -15.82
CA GLU A 72 1.98 -42.39 -16.12
C GLU A 72 1.50 -43.47 -15.13
N HIS A 73 1.29 -43.13 -13.85
CA HIS A 73 1.17 -44.13 -12.78
C HIS A 73 -0.19 -44.14 -12.07
N LEU A 74 -1.05 -43.13 -12.23
CA LEU A 74 -2.30 -42.99 -11.46
C LEU A 74 -3.57 -42.97 -12.32
N GLN A 75 -3.53 -43.58 -13.51
CA GLN A 75 -4.64 -43.54 -14.48
C GLN A 75 -5.98 -44.08 -13.96
N ASN A 76 -5.97 -44.95 -12.93
CA ASN A 76 -7.17 -45.53 -12.33
C ASN A 76 -7.65 -44.81 -11.05
N ASN A 77 -6.92 -43.80 -10.56
CA ASN A 77 -7.28 -43.07 -9.34
C ASN A 77 -8.17 -41.86 -9.68
N ILE A 78 -9.37 -41.79 -9.09
CA ILE A 78 -10.33 -40.70 -9.35
C ILE A 78 -9.81 -39.32 -8.89
N VAL A 79 -9.09 -39.26 -7.76
CA VAL A 79 -8.46 -38.04 -7.25
C VAL A 79 -7.37 -37.56 -8.21
N ALA A 80 -6.59 -38.51 -8.76
CA ALA A 80 -5.55 -38.21 -9.75
C ALA A 80 -6.11 -37.63 -11.05
N LYS A 81 -7.25 -38.15 -11.54
CA LYS A 81 -7.93 -37.62 -12.73
C LYS A 81 -8.37 -36.17 -12.53
N ILE A 82 -9.06 -35.88 -11.43
CA ILE A 82 -9.54 -34.53 -11.12
C ILE A 82 -8.37 -33.55 -10.95
N LEU A 83 -7.32 -33.98 -10.24
CA LEU A 83 -6.11 -33.16 -10.06
C LEU A 83 -5.42 -32.87 -11.40
N LEU A 84 -5.31 -33.88 -12.27
CA LEU A 84 -4.69 -33.70 -13.58
C LEU A 84 -5.48 -32.76 -14.49
N ASP A 85 -6.82 -32.86 -14.47
CA ASP A 85 -7.70 -31.95 -15.21
C ASP A 85 -7.55 -30.50 -14.73
N LEU A 86 -7.50 -30.29 -13.41
CA LEU A 86 -7.23 -28.99 -12.80
C LEU A 86 -5.88 -28.44 -13.25
N ILE A 87 -4.81 -29.24 -13.15
CA ILE A 87 -3.46 -28.85 -13.55
C ILE A 87 -3.39 -28.48 -15.04
N LYS A 88 -3.99 -29.29 -15.92
CA LYS A 88 -4.02 -29.02 -17.36
C LYS A 88 -4.79 -27.74 -17.68
N SER A 89 -5.90 -27.50 -16.97
CA SER A 89 -6.67 -26.26 -17.08
C SER A 89 -5.84 -25.03 -16.69
N ILE A 90 -5.19 -25.06 -15.53
CA ILE A 90 -4.36 -23.94 -15.03
C ILE A 90 -2.98 -23.84 -15.67
N ASN A 91 -2.58 -24.77 -16.52
CA ASN A 91 -1.40 -24.63 -17.38
C ASN A 91 -1.77 -24.19 -18.81
N GLY A 92 -3.06 -23.96 -19.09
CA GLY A 92 -3.54 -23.53 -20.40
C GLY A 92 -3.43 -24.61 -21.48
N GLU A 93 -3.52 -25.89 -21.10
CA GLU A 93 -3.44 -27.06 -21.99
C GLU A 93 -4.81 -27.56 -22.46
N SER A 94 -5.90 -27.20 -21.77
CA SER A 94 -7.30 -27.55 -22.13
C SER A 94 -8.19 -26.31 -22.35
N ILE A 95 -8.97 -26.32 -23.43
CA ILE A 95 -9.92 -25.26 -23.80
C ILE A 95 -11.30 -25.47 -23.15
N SER A 96 -11.67 -26.72 -22.78
CA SER A 96 -12.94 -26.99 -22.10
C SER A 96 -12.77 -27.10 -20.59
N TYR A 97 -13.60 -26.36 -19.86
CA TYR A 97 -13.76 -26.49 -18.42
C TYR A 97 -14.86 -27.53 -18.19
N SER A 98 -14.55 -28.69 -17.63
CA SER A 98 -15.60 -29.51 -17.02
C SER A 98 -16.01 -28.79 -15.73
N GLN A 99 -17.28 -28.37 -15.62
CA GLN A 99 -17.84 -27.86 -14.35
C GLN A 99 -17.68 -28.88 -13.19
N GLU A 100 -17.34 -30.12 -13.51
CA GLU A 100 -17.16 -31.21 -12.55
C GLU A 100 -15.78 -31.22 -11.85
N SER A 101 -14.72 -30.63 -12.43
CA SER A 101 -13.34 -30.74 -11.90
C SER A 101 -12.90 -29.46 -11.19
N THR A 102 -13.43 -29.21 -9.99
CA THR A 102 -13.04 -28.08 -9.11
C THR A 102 -12.15 -28.53 -7.94
N VAL A 103 -11.49 -27.59 -7.26
CA VAL A 103 -10.75 -27.89 -6.02
C VAL A 103 -11.68 -28.40 -4.91
N ALA A 104 -12.93 -27.93 -4.87
CA ALA A 104 -13.94 -28.48 -3.96
C ALA A 104 -14.25 -29.96 -4.29
N THR A 105 -14.40 -30.31 -5.58
CA THR A 105 -14.57 -31.71 -6.00
C THR A 105 -13.34 -32.56 -5.65
N LEU A 106 -12.13 -31.99 -5.81
CA LEU A 106 -10.89 -32.67 -5.43
C LEU A 106 -10.91 -33.03 -3.94
N ILE A 107 -11.24 -32.06 -3.08
CA ILE A 107 -11.33 -32.22 -1.63
C ILE A 107 -12.41 -33.27 -1.27
N ASP A 108 -13.60 -33.18 -1.86
CA ASP A 108 -14.69 -34.14 -1.64
C ASP A 108 -14.28 -35.58 -1.98
N ARG A 109 -13.60 -35.78 -3.11
CA ARG A 109 -13.16 -37.11 -3.55
C ARG A 109 -12.00 -37.67 -2.75
N MET A 110 -11.26 -36.86 -1.99
CA MET A 110 -10.29 -37.36 -1.02
C MET A 110 -10.97 -38.10 0.15
N ARG A 111 -12.28 -37.90 0.37
CA ARG A 111 -13.10 -38.53 1.42
C ARG A 111 -12.55 -38.36 2.84
N GLN A 112 -11.98 -37.19 3.12
CA GLN A 112 -11.40 -36.85 4.42
C GLN A 112 -12.20 -35.69 5.03
N PRO A 113 -13.05 -35.95 6.06
CA PRO A 113 -14.00 -34.96 6.59
C PRO A 113 -13.38 -33.66 7.07
N LYS A 114 -12.12 -33.71 7.54
CA LYS A 114 -11.35 -32.55 8.02
C LYS A 114 -11.33 -31.40 7.01
N TRP A 115 -11.26 -31.71 5.71
CA TRP A 115 -11.10 -30.68 4.67
C TRP A 115 -12.42 -30.13 4.15
N LEU A 116 -13.55 -30.69 4.59
CA LEU A 116 -14.89 -30.29 4.13
C LEU A 116 -15.51 -29.17 4.97
N SER A 117 -14.84 -28.73 6.03
CA SER A 117 -15.33 -27.62 6.88
C SER A 117 -15.13 -26.28 6.17
N PRO A 118 -16.18 -25.61 5.69
CA PRO A 118 -16.05 -24.43 4.84
C PRO A 118 -15.64 -23.16 5.61
N PHE A 119 -15.66 -23.20 6.95
CA PHE A 119 -15.38 -22.04 7.82
C PHE A 119 -14.11 -22.19 8.67
N GLU A 120 -13.40 -23.33 8.60
CA GLU A 120 -12.16 -23.54 9.34
C GLU A 120 -10.94 -23.17 8.51
N GLN A 121 -9.93 -22.60 9.17
CA GLN A 121 -8.60 -22.41 8.58
C GLN A 121 -7.86 -23.75 8.59
N GLN A 122 -7.19 -24.06 7.48
CA GLN A 122 -6.52 -25.34 7.28
C GLN A 122 -5.05 -25.12 6.88
N ASP A 123 -4.20 -26.06 7.28
CA ASP A 123 -2.77 -26.01 6.99
C ASP A 123 -2.48 -26.56 5.57
N SER A 124 -1.87 -25.73 4.73
CA SER A 124 -1.50 -26.10 3.35
C SER A 124 -0.49 -27.26 3.27
N HIS A 125 0.43 -27.39 4.24
CA HIS A 125 1.40 -28.48 4.31
C HIS A 125 0.70 -29.80 4.66
N GLU A 126 -0.24 -29.76 5.60
CA GLU A 126 -1.02 -30.95 5.94
C GLU A 126 -1.93 -31.37 4.77
N PHE A 127 -2.51 -30.42 4.04
CA PHE A 127 -3.29 -30.72 2.84
C PHE A 127 -2.44 -31.42 1.76
N LEU A 128 -1.21 -30.95 1.53
CA LEU A 128 -0.28 -31.60 0.60
C LEU A 128 -0.02 -33.06 0.97
N LEU A 129 0.23 -33.35 2.25
CA LEU A 129 0.46 -34.70 2.74
C LEU A 129 -0.79 -35.58 2.58
N SER A 130 -1.97 -35.06 2.93
CA SER A 130 -3.24 -35.75 2.72
C SER A 130 -3.53 -36.04 1.26
N LEU A 131 -3.21 -35.10 0.36
CA LEU A 131 -3.37 -35.27 -1.08
C LEU A 131 -2.44 -36.36 -1.61
N ILE A 132 -1.15 -36.36 -1.23
CA ILE A 132 -0.20 -37.42 -1.60
C ILE A 132 -0.71 -38.78 -1.13
N ASN A 133 -1.17 -38.88 0.13
CA ASN A 133 -1.71 -40.11 0.70
C ASN A 133 -2.92 -40.63 -0.10
N SER A 134 -3.86 -39.75 -0.47
CA SER A 134 -5.02 -40.10 -1.30
C SER A 134 -4.63 -40.54 -2.73
N LEU A 135 -3.56 -39.98 -3.29
CA LEU A 135 -3.04 -40.39 -4.60
C LEU A 135 -2.37 -41.77 -4.54
N THR A 136 -1.69 -42.10 -3.44
CA THR A 136 -0.97 -43.36 -3.26
C THR A 136 -1.78 -44.47 -2.56
N ALA A 137 -3.01 -44.18 -2.12
CA ALA A 137 -3.87 -45.17 -1.46
C ALA A 137 -4.22 -46.32 -2.41
N ARG A 138 -4.00 -47.57 -1.97
CA ARG A 138 -4.44 -48.76 -2.72
C ARG A 138 -5.96 -48.80 -2.76
N GLN A 139 -6.56 -48.85 -3.95
CA GLN A 139 -7.99 -49.13 -4.06
C GLN A 139 -8.27 -50.55 -3.57
N PRO A 140 -9.29 -50.78 -2.70
CA PRO A 140 -9.71 -52.12 -2.36
C PRO A 140 -10.29 -52.78 -3.63
N ILE A 141 -9.75 -53.94 -3.99
CA ILE A 141 -10.33 -54.79 -5.03
C ILE A 141 -11.70 -55.25 -4.52
N GLU A 142 -12.77 -54.92 -5.26
CA GLU A 142 -14.11 -55.43 -4.98
C GLU A 142 -14.14 -56.97 -5.13
N SER A 143 -13.92 -57.69 -4.03
CA SER A 143 -14.22 -59.12 -3.99
C SER A 143 -15.67 -59.33 -3.54
N LYS A 144 -16.46 -59.86 -4.46
CA LYS A 144 -17.81 -60.40 -4.25
C LYS A 144 -17.88 -61.28 -2.99
N ARG A 145 -18.98 -61.09 -2.23
CA ARG A 145 -19.54 -61.97 -1.18
C ARG A 145 -18.94 -63.38 -1.08
N PHE A 146 -18.39 -63.73 0.08
CA PHE A 146 -18.72 -64.96 0.82
C PHE A 146 -18.56 -64.69 2.33
N GLY A 147 -19.56 -65.12 3.11
CA GLY A 147 -19.75 -64.74 4.50
C GLY A 147 -19.12 -65.67 5.55
N PHE A 148 -19.63 -65.51 6.77
CA PHE A 148 -19.38 -66.21 8.04
C PHE A 148 -18.33 -65.62 9.00
N ALA A 149 -18.86 -64.82 9.93
CA ALA A 149 -18.93 -65.05 11.38
C ALA A 149 -17.70 -65.56 12.18
N ALA A 150 -17.52 -64.86 13.30
CA ALA A 150 -17.17 -65.36 14.65
C ALA A 150 -15.67 -65.54 15.03
N CYS A 151 -15.24 -64.61 15.90
CA CYS A 151 -14.75 -64.83 17.27
C CYS A 151 -13.42 -65.54 17.57
N LEU A 152 -12.61 -64.79 18.34
CA LEU A 152 -11.78 -65.16 19.51
C LEU A 152 -10.37 -65.71 19.31
N ASP A 153 -9.44 -65.01 19.98
CA ASP A 153 -8.23 -65.44 20.70
C ASP A 153 -7.49 -66.70 20.24
N SER A 154 -6.21 -66.53 19.87
CA SER A 154 -5.06 -66.97 20.70
C SER A 154 -3.74 -66.96 19.91
N ASP A 155 -2.72 -66.44 20.59
CA ASP A 155 -1.31 -66.86 20.61
C ASP A 155 -0.39 -66.83 19.37
N GLU A 156 0.84 -66.45 19.72
CA GLU A 156 2.06 -66.34 18.91
C GLU A 156 2.55 -67.69 18.39
N GLN A 157 3.30 -67.63 17.27
CA GLN A 157 4.11 -68.68 16.65
C GLN A 157 3.36 -69.75 15.86
N ASP A 158 3.06 -69.46 14.58
CA ASP A 158 3.17 -70.42 13.47
C ASP A 158 2.81 -69.75 12.13
N MET A 159 3.80 -69.17 11.42
CA MET A 159 3.70 -69.02 9.96
C MET A 159 5.05 -68.69 9.29
N GLU A 160 6.08 -69.50 9.55
CA GLU A 160 7.39 -69.36 8.89
C GLU A 160 7.46 -70.05 7.51
N ASN A 161 6.34 -70.42 6.88
CA ASN A 161 6.40 -71.25 5.66
C ASN A 161 5.28 -71.06 4.63
N SER A 162 4.88 -69.82 4.35
CA SER A 162 3.94 -69.54 3.26
C SER A 162 4.21 -68.19 2.60
N MET A 163 4.44 -68.24 1.28
CA MET A 163 4.56 -67.11 0.33
C MET A 163 5.97 -66.58 0.01
N MET A 164 6.81 -67.46 -0.55
CA MET A 164 7.50 -67.12 -1.79
C MET A 164 6.48 -67.20 -2.94
N THR A 165 6.56 -66.27 -3.90
CA THR A 165 5.77 -66.11 -5.14
C THR A 165 4.48 -65.27 -5.08
N ARG A 166 4.66 -63.96 -5.25
CA ARG A 166 3.85 -63.08 -6.12
C ARG A 166 4.55 -61.73 -6.24
N GLU A 167 5.48 -61.63 -7.19
CA GLU A 167 5.98 -60.34 -7.68
C GLU A 167 4.79 -59.58 -8.28
N SER A 168 4.28 -58.60 -7.53
CA SER A 168 3.43 -57.55 -8.07
C SER A 168 4.34 -56.50 -8.73
N PRO A 169 3.95 -55.88 -9.86
CA PRO A 169 4.80 -54.91 -10.53
C PRO A 169 5.15 -53.77 -9.56
N LEU A 170 6.45 -53.55 -9.38
CA LEU A 170 7.04 -52.58 -8.45
C LEU A 170 6.51 -51.17 -8.80
N MET A 171 5.49 -50.69 -8.07
CA MET A 171 4.94 -49.36 -8.28
C MET A 171 6.03 -48.32 -8.03
N LYS A 172 6.34 -47.48 -9.03
CA LYS A 172 7.38 -46.45 -8.92
C LYS A 172 7.03 -45.52 -7.74
N PRO A 173 7.96 -45.28 -6.79
CA PRO A 173 7.70 -44.40 -5.64
C PRO A 173 7.28 -43.00 -6.10
N HIS A 174 6.47 -42.31 -5.30
CA HIS A 174 6.04 -40.96 -5.63
C HIS A 174 7.23 -39.98 -5.59
N PRO A 175 7.24 -38.91 -6.40
CA PRO A 175 8.44 -38.11 -6.66
C PRO A 175 8.94 -37.30 -5.46
N PHE A 176 8.11 -37.12 -4.43
CA PHE A 176 8.49 -36.49 -3.16
C PHE A 176 9.23 -37.44 -2.19
N GLN A 177 9.29 -38.74 -2.49
CA GLN A 177 9.80 -39.75 -1.56
C GLN A 177 11.34 -39.82 -1.56
N GLY A 178 11.95 -39.32 -0.48
CA GLY A 178 13.37 -39.47 -0.16
C GLY A 178 13.65 -40.57 0.86
N LEU A 179 14.93 -40.84 1.11
CA LEU A 179 15.43 -41.72 2.16
C LEU A 179 16.41 -40.97 3.06
N GLN A 180 16.18 -41.05 4.37
CA GLN A 180 17.10 -40.57 5.40
C GLN A 180 17.68 -41.76 6.16
N ALA A 181 18.97 -41.68 6.50
CA ALA A 181 19.69 -42.68 7.26
C ALA A 181 20.09 -42.11 8.62
N THR A 182 19.75 -42.84 9.68
CA THR A 182 20.05 -42.50 11.07
C THR A 182 20.95 -43.56 11.69
N GLN A 183 22.02 -43.13 12.37
CA GLN A 183 22.88 -44.01 13.15
C GLN A 183 23.04 -43.49 14.58
N LEU A 184 22.85 -44.37 15.55
CA LEU A 184 23.13 -44.08 16.96
C LEU A 184 24.55 -44.54 17.32
N GLN A 185 25.31 -43.68 17.97
CA GLN A 185 26.62 -44.00 18.52
C GLN A 185 26.65 -43.77 20.03
N CYS A 186 26.94 -44.81 20.80
CA CYS A 186 27.10 -44.70 22.25
C CYS A 186 28.28 -43.77 22.58
N THR A 187 28.08 -42.80 23.49
CA THR A 187 29.13 -41.81 23.79
C THR A 187 30.27 -42.40 24.64
N GLN A 188 29.98 -43.44 25.41
CA GLN A 188 30.93 -44.15 26.27
C GLN A 188 31.77 -45.16 25.49
N CYS A 189 31.17 -46.23 24.96
CA CYS A 189 31.91 -47.32 24.30
C CYS A 189 32.14 -47.11 22.80
N LYS A 190 31.66 -45.99 22.23
CA LYS A 190 31.72 -45.64 20.79
C LYS A 190 31.06 -46.64 19.84
N ASN A 191 30.34 -47.65 20.37
CA ASN A 191 29.63 -48.63 19.57
C ASN A 191 28.57 -47.94 18.70
N LYS A 192 28.59 -48.25 17.41
CA LYS A 192 27.60 -47.79 16.44
C LYS A 192 26.50 -48.85 16.31
N ASN A 193 25.26 -48.43 16.41
CA ASN A 193 24.12 -49.28 16.10
C ASN A 193 23.97 -49.45 14.58
N PRO A 194 23.24 -50.48 14.11
CA PRO A 194 22.87 -50.60 12.71
C PRO A 194 22.21 -49.31 12.19
N ILE A 195 22.50 -48.96 10.94
CA ILE A 195 21.90 -47.80 10.30
C ILE A 195 20.40 -48.10 10.11
N SER A 196 19.55 -47.24 10.65
CA SER A 196 18.11 -47.26 10.39
C SER A 196 17.82 -46.32 9.22
N VAL A 197 17.09 -46.81 8.22
CA VAL A 197 16.68 -46.02 7.07
C VAL A 197 15.17 -45.79 7.15
N SER A 198 14.74 -44.54 6.98
CA SER A 198 13.32 -44.17 6.94
C SER A 198 13.02 -43.32 5.72
N LEU A 199 11.74 -43.32 5.32
CA LEU A 199 11.23 -42.47 4.25
C LEU A 199 11.04 -41.04 4.76
N PHE A 200 11.09 -40.07 3.85
CA PHE A 200 10.59 -38.71 4.09
C PHE A 200 9.98 -38.13 2.80
N GLU A 201 8.91 -37.37 2.93
CA GLU A 201 8.24 -36.68 1.82
C GLU A 201 8.52 -35.17 1.82
N THR A 202 8.71 -34.58 3.01
CA THR A 202 8.98 -33.14 3.19
C THR A 202 10.05 -32.92 4.26
N LEU A 203 10.83 -31.84 4.14
CA LEU A 203 11.77 -31.42 5.18
C LEU A 203 11.20 -30.21 5.92
N SER A 204 10.78 -30.43 7.16
CA SER A 204 10.31 -29.38 8.05
C SER A 204 11.50 -28.73 8.78
N LEU A 205 11.83 -27.51 8.38
CA LEU A 205 13.00 -26.76 8.83
C LEU A 205 12.60 -25.73 9.90
N MET A 206 13.20 -25.86 11.08
CA MET A 206 12.97 -24.94 12.21
C MET A 206 13.93 -23.75 12.13
N ILE A 207 13.42 -22.53 12.35
CA ILE A 207 14.24 -21.33 12.51
C ILE A 207 14.77 -21.30 13.96
N PRO A 208 16.09 -21.29 14.21
CA PRO A 208 16.64 -21.31 15.56
C PRO A 208 16.20 -20.10 16.40
N GLU A 209 15.77 -20.36 17.65
CA GLU A 209 15.48 -19.32 18.64
C GLU A 209 16.77 -18.74 19.24
N ARG A 210 16.74 -17.44 19.59
CA ARG A 210 17.88 -16.73 20.17
C ARG A 210 18.02 -17.10 21.65
N GLN A 211 19.13 -17.69 22.08
CA GLN A 211 19.46 -17.69 23.52
C GLN A 211 19.83 -16.27 23.94
N ILE A 212 19.00 -15.66 24.79
CA ILE A 212 19.26 -14.34 25.39
C ILE A 212 20.32 -14.52 26.48
N SER A 213 21.60 -14.37 26.13
CA SER A 213 22.67 -14.23 27.11
C SER A 213 22.75 -12.78 27.60
N ASN A 214 21.74 -12.34 28.37
CA ASN A 214 21.73 -11.21 29.32
C ASN A 214 20.31 -10.60 29.43
N PRO A 215 19.57 -10.89 30.51
CA PRO A 215 18.32 -10.21 30.82
C PRO A 215 18.62 -8.90 31.53
N GLY A 216 18.71 -7.78 30.81
CA GLY A 216 18.96 -6.49 31.47
C GLY A 216 19.04 -5.23 30.60
N LEU A 217 18.94 -5.33 29.27
CA LEU A 217 18.96 -4.14 28.41
C LEU A 217 17.92 -4.29 27.31
N PHE A 218 17.05 -3.28 27.14
CA PHE A 218 16.09 -3.18 26.04
C PHE A 218 16.84 -3.16 24.70
N SER A 219 17.19 -4.32 24.17
CA SER A 219 17.77 -4.46 22.85
C SER A 219 16.67 -4.62 21.82
N VAL A 220 16.59 -3.67 20.90
CA VAL A 220 15.91 -3.76 19.61
C VAL A 220 16.10 -5.18 19.02
N ARG A 221 14.99 -5.88 18.74
CA ARG A 221 14.99 -7.22 18.10
C ARG A 221 15.59 -7.13 16.69
N HIS A 222 16.92 -7.12 16.57
CA HIS A 222 17.59 -7.35 15.29
C HIS A 222 17.24 -8.76 14.83
N GLN A 223 16.38 -8.87 13.81
CA GLN A 223 16.07 -10.13 13.15
C GLN A 223 17.32 -10.62 12.43
N ARG A 224 17.79 -11.82 12.77
CA ARG A 224 18.93 -12.43 12.10
C ARG A 224 18.45 -13.01 10.78
N ASN A 225 19.18 -12.74 9.70
CA ASN A 225 18.94 -13.38 8.41
C ASN A 225 19.52 -14.80 8.44
N PHE A 226 18.74 -15.79 8.02
CA PHE A 226 19.17 -17.17 7.89
C PHE A 226 19.28 -17.54 6.40
N THR A 227 20.16 -18.48 6.07
CA THR A 227 20.18 -19.09 4.73
C THR A 227 19.47 -20.44 4.76
N LEU A 228 18.86 -20.83 3.64
CA LEU A 228 18.21 -22.14 3.52
C LEU A 228 19.19 -23.30 3.80
N GLN A 229 20.43 -23.16 3.34
CA GLN A 229 21.51 -24.12 3.57
C GLN A 229 21.86 -24.25 5.06
N GLU A 230 21.84 -23.14 5.82
CA GLU A 230 22.04 -23.16 7.27
C GLU A 230 20.91 -23.93 7.97
N LEU A 231 19.66 -23.73 7.56
CA LEU A 231 18.52 -24.45 8.15
C LEU A 231 18.58 -25.96 7.84
N ILE A 232 18.95 -26.36 6.62
CA ILE A 232 19.18 -27.77 6.26
C ILE A 232 20.34 -28.36 7.05
N GLY A 233 21.43 -27.59 7.23
CA GLY A 233 22.56 -27.98 8.06
C GLY A 233 22.17 -28.21 9.51
N ASN A 234 21.31 -27.35 10.07
CA ASN A 234 20.77 -27.50 11.41
C ASN A 234 19.86 -28.73 11.55
N TYR A 235 19.04 -29.01 10.54
CA TYR A 235 18.21 -30.22 10.49
C TYR A 235 19.05 -31.51 10.56
N LEU A 236 20.22 -31.52 9.92
CA LEU A 236 21.14 -32.67 9.91
C LEU A 236 22.16 -32.67 11.06
N LYS A 237 22.11 -31.68 11.95
CA LYS A 237 23.07 -31.56 13.06
C LYS A 237 22.89 -32.74 14.01
N SER A 238 24.01 -33.31 14.47
CA SER A 238 23.94 -34.45 15.38
C SER A 238 23.34 -34.05 16.73
N GLU A 239 22.36 -34.82 17.21
CA GLU A 239 21.70 -34.62 18.50
C GLU A 239 22.14 -35.67 19.53
N MET A 240 21.99 -35.34 20.81
CA MET A 240 22.32 -36.22 21.94
C MET A 240 21.03 -36.76 22.54
N ILE A 241 20.88 -38.08 22.56
CA ILE A 241 19.71 -38.75 23.15
C ILE A 241 20.14 -39.43 24.44
N SER A 242 19.58 -39.02 25.57
CA SER A 242 19.74 -39.66 26.88
C SER A 242 18.80 -40.85 27.07
N ASN A 243 19.11 -41.73 28.04
CA ASN A 243 18.23 -42.80 28.52
C ASN A 243 17.96 -43.94 27.52
N LEU A 244 18.92 -44.24 26.64
CA LEU A 244 18.89 -45.38 25.73
C LEU A 244 19.80 -46.51 26.23
N THR A 245 19.34 -47.76 26.16
CA THR A 245 20.15 -48.95 26.47
C THR A 245 21.17 -49.23 25.38
N CYS A 246 22.44 -49.33 25.77
CA CYS A 246 23.50 -49.80 24.86
C CYS A 246 23.68 -51.31 24.99
N SER A 247 23.57 -52.05 23.89
CA SER A 247 23.75 -53.51 23.84
C SER A 247 25.11 -54.00 24.35
N LYS A 248 26.16 -53.16 24.28
CA LYS A 248 27.49 -53.46 24.85
C LYS A 248 27.68 -53.05 26.31
N CYS A 249 27.11 -51.92 26.74
CA CYS A 249 27.32 -51.41 28.10
C CYS A 249 26.35 -52.01 29.13
N LYS A 250 25.22 -52.60 28.71
CA LYS A 250 24.16 -53.23 29.53
C LYS A 250 23.55 -52.38 30.67
N SER A 251 24.02 -51.14 30.90
CA SER A 251 23.46 -50.19 31.85
C SER A 251 22.29 -49.38 31.23
N LYS A 252 21.29 -49.04 32.06
CA LYS A 252 20.12 -48.21 31.70
C LYS A 252 20.26 -46.74 32.11
N GLU A 253 21.10 -46.43 33.09
CA GLU A 253 21.13 -45.11 33.75
C GLU A 253 22.26 -44.23 33.20
N ASN A 254 21.93 -42.98 32.84
CA ASN A 254 22.85 -41.92 32.40
C ASN A 254 23.67 -42.19 31.12
N LEU A 255 23.24 -43.11 30.25
CA LEU A 255 23.87 -43.34 28.95
C LEU A 255 23.26 -42.45 27.86
N SER A 256 24.10 -41.63 27.24
CA SER A 256 23.75 -40.80 26.08
C SER A 256 24.26 -41.40 24.77
N HIS A 257 23.48 -41.28 23.69
CA HIS A 257 23.88 -41.67 22.34
C HIS A 257 23.90 -40.44 21.44
N ARG A 258 24.93 -40.33 20.60
CA ARG A 258 24.97 -39.33 19.53
C ARG A 258 24.21 -39.89 18.32
N LYS A 259 23.11 -39.24 17.95
CA LYS A 259 22.34 -39.55 16.74
C LYS A 259 22.89 -38.74 15.57
N ILE A 260 23.27 -39.42 14.51
CA ILE A 260 23.77 -38.82 13.27
C ILE A 260 22.74 -39.11 12.18
N THR A 261 22.25 -38.06 11.53
CA THR A 261 21.26 -38.14 10.44
C THR A 261 21.91 -37.65 9.14
N THR A 262 21.65 -38.34 8.03
CA THR A 262 22.12 -37.97 6.68
C THR A 262 21.08 -38.36 5.63
N PHE A 263 21.14 -37.77 4.44
CA PHE A 263 20.31 -38.21 3.31
C PHE A 263 21.01 -39.37 2.59
N SER A 264 20.32 -40.51 2.49
CA SER A 264 20.80 -41.65 1.70
C SER A 264 20.31 -41.60 0.26
N ARG A 265 19.11 -41.06 0.03
CA ARG A 265 18.56 -40.77 -1.31
C ARG A 265 17.70 -39.51 -1.26
N LEU A 266 17.95 -38.54 -2.11
CA LEU A 266 17.09 -37.37 -2.24
C LEU A 266 15.88 -37.65 -3.16
N PRO A 267 14.74 -36.98 -2.93
CA PRO A 267 13.55 -37.12 -3.78
C PRO A 267 13.72 -36.42 -5.15
N GLU A 268 12.97 -36.82 -6.17
CA GLU A 268 12.97 -36.09 -7.46
C GLU A 268 12.41 -34.66 -7.32
N ILE A 269 11.49 -34.47 -6.37
CA ILE A 269 10.95 -33.16 -5.98
C ILE A 269 11.22 -32.94 -4.49
N LEU A 270 12.03 -31.93 -4.17
CA LEU A 270 12.35 -31.57 -2.80
C LEU A 270 11.35 -30.53 -2.27
N CYS A 271 10.53 -30.92 -1.29
CA CYS A 271 9.62 -30.02 -0.59
C CYS A 271 10.25 -29.55 0.73
N LEU A 272 10.42 -28.24 0.88
CA LEU A 272 11.01 -27.60 2.06
C LEU A 272 9.93 -26.78 2.76
N HIS A 273 9.57 -27.21 3.96
CA HIS A 273 8.56 -26.55 4.80
C HIS A 273 9.27 -25.76 5.90
N ILE A 274 9.18 -24.43 5.90
CA ILE A 274 9.80 -23.58 6.92
C ILE A 274 8.79 -23.34 8.03
N ILE A 275 9.02 -23.93 9.20
CA ILE A 275 8.15 -23.74 10.37
C ILE A 275 8.46 -22.38 10.97
N ARG A 276 7.44 -21.50 10.95
CA ARG A 276 7.54 -20.14 11.48
C ARG A 276 6.80 -19.95 12.79
N THR A 277 6.01 -20.91 13.25
CA THR A 277 5.30 -20.79 14.53
C THR A 277 6.25 -21.01 15.69
N THR A 278 6.38 -20.01 16.57
CA THR A 278 7.19 -20.02 17.80
C THR A 278 6.31 -19.68 19.00
N TRP A 279 6.72 -20.05 20.21
CA TRP A 279 5.96 -19.78 21.43
C TRP A 279 6.63 -18.69 22.25
N THR A 280 5.85 -17.74 22.76
CA THR A 280 6.32 -16.74 23.73
C THR A 280 6.52 -17.41 25.10
N ASN A 281 7.25 -16.73 26.00
CA ASN A 281 7.46 -17.21 27.37
C ASN A 281 6.13 -17.36 28.13
N GLU A 282 5.13 -16.57 27.72
CA GLU A 282 3.77 -16.55 28.25
C GLU A 282 2.87 -17.63 27.61
N GLY A 283 3.39 -18.44 26.68
CA GLY A 283 2.65 -19.55 26.05
C GLY A 283 1.77 -19.16 24.86
N TRP A 284 1.87 -17.91 24.36
CA TRP A 284 1.17 -17.47 23.16
C TRP A 284 1.95 -17.81 21.88
N PRO A 285 1.30 -18.34 20.83
CA PRO A 285 1.95 -18.62 19.57
C PRO A 285 2.20 -17.32 18.79
N THR A 286 3.39 -17.17 18.21
CA THR A 286 3.84 -16.01 17.41
C THR A 286 4.56 -16.43 16.15
N LYS A 287 4.46 -15.62 15.08
CA LYS A 287 5.07 -15.94 13.78
C LYS A 287 6.48 -15.37 13.73
N ASN A 288 7.47 -16.23 13.53
CA ASN A 288 8.84 -15.85 13.31
C ASN A 288 9.00 -15.24 11.90
N THR A 289 9.13 -13.92 11.88
CA THR A 289 9.29 -13.09 10.69
C THR A 289 10.73 -12.97 10.20
N SER A 290 11.68 -13.72 10.79
CA SER A 290 13.08 -13.72 10.34
C SER A 290 13.18 -14.10 8.86
N HIS A 291 13.99 -13.33 8.12
CA HIS A 291 14.21 -13.57 6.71
C HIS A 291 15.00 -14.88 6.50
N VAL A 292 14.55 -15.69 5.54
CA VAL A 292 15.27 -16.90 5.10
C VAL A 292 15.63 -16.71 3.64
N SER A 293 16.90 -16.47 3.36
CA SER A 293 17.42 -16.36 2.00
C SER A 293 17.53 -17.74 1.37
N PHE A 294 16.98 -17.91 0.17
CA PHE A 294 17.06 -19.16 -0.60
C PHE A 294 17.52 -18.87 -2.04
N PRO A 295 18.38 -19.73 -2.63
CA PRO A 295 18.86 -19.54 -3.99
C PRO A 295 17.83 -20.06 -5.02
N ASP A 296 17.92 -19.57 -6.27
CA ASP A 296 17.18 -20.16 -7.40
C ASP A 296 17.63 -21.60 -7.70
N HIS A 297 18.90 -21.91 -7.44
CA HIS A 297 19.48 -23.25 -7.57
C HIS A 297 20.08 -23.70 -6.23
N LEU A 298 19.60 -24.80 -5.68
CA LEU A 298 20.04 -25.37 -4.41
C LEU A 298 20.92 -26.60 -4.66
N ASP A 299 22.18 -26.53 -4.28
CA ASP A 299 23.11 -27.67 -4.29
C ASP A 299 22.99 -28.48 -3.00
N MET A 300 22.54 -29.73 -3.12
CA MET A 300 22.38 -30.66 -2.00
C MET A 300 23.54 -31.64 -1.82
N ASN A 301 24.57 -31.60 -2.67
CA ASN A 301 25.69 -32.56 -2.63
C ASN A 301 26.40 -32.56 -1.26
N ALA A 302 26.51 -31.40 -0.62
CA ALA A 302 27.15 -31.26 0.70
C ALA A 302 26.41 -32.00 1.85
N PHE A 303 25.16 -32.39 1.61
CA PHE A 303 24.28 -33.05 2.59
C PHE A 303 24.08 -34.55 2.33
N ILE A 304 24.60 -35.07 1.21
CA ILE A 304 24.54 -36.50 0.84
C ILE A 304 25.90 -37.12 1.19
N SER A 305 26.05 -37.67 2.39
CA SER A 305 27.29 -38.37 2.75
C SER A 305 26.98 -39.64 3.53
N LEU A 306 27.00 -40.78 2.82
CA LEU A 306 27.13 -42.11 3.42
C LEU A 306 28.53 -42.33 4.02
N SER A 307 29.54 -41.59 3.53
CA SER A 307 30.91 -41.61 4.04
C SER A 307 31.03 -41.14 5.50
N ARG A 308 30.08 -40.36 6.03
CA ARG A 308 30.00 -40.02 7.47
C ARG A 308 29.57 -41.19 8.37
N LEU A 309 28.92 -42.23 7.82
CA LEU A 309 28.36 -43.35 8.59
C LEU A 309 29.23 -44.62 8.55
N LEU A 310 30.07 -44.79 7.53
CA LEU A 310 30.91 -45.98 7.34
C LEU A 310 32.20 -45.94 8.21
N PRO A 311 32.70 -47.09 8.72
CA PRO A 311 34.06 -47.20 9.25
C PRO A 311 35.10 -47.07 8.11
N ALA A 312 36.29 -46.55 8.41
CA ALA A 312 37.37 -46.28 7.45
C ALA A 312 37.95 -47.51 6.71
N ASN A 313 37.40 -48.72 6.88
CA ASN A 313 37.96 -49.98 6.37
C ASN A 313 37.03 -50.79 5.45
N ILE A 314 36.05 -50.17 4.81
CA ILE A 314 35.28 -50.81 3.73
C ILE A 314 35.52 -50.03 2.45
N HIS A 315 36.38 -50.56 1.56
CA HIS A 315 36.46 -50.10 0.18
C HIS A 315 35.12 -50.42 -0.52
N PRO A 316 34.43 -49.44 -1.12
CA PRO A 316 33.28 -49.73 -1.95
C PRO A 316 33.77 -50.53 -3.16
N THR A 317 33.36 -51.79 -3.27
CA THR A 317 33.52 -52.54 -4.51
C THR A 317 32.78 -51.80 -5.61
N GLN A 318 33.49 -51.61 -6.72
CA GLN A 318 33.08 -50.85 -7.89
C GLN A 318 31.65 -51.20 -8.32
N THR A 319 30.70 -50.32 -8.00
CA THR A 319 29.48 -50.14 -8.79
C THR A 319 29.52 -48.73 -9.34
N THR A 320 29.56 -48.64 -10.66
CA THR A 320 29.65 -47.44 -11.47
C THR A 320 28.40 -46.58 -11.31
N ILE A 321 28.31 -45.79 -10.25
CA ILE A 321 27.31 -44.73 -10.13
C ILE A 321 27.99 -43.42 -10.57
N LYS A 322 27.64 -42.92 -11.76
CA LYS A 322 28.02 -41.55 -12.18
C LYS A 322 27.58 -40.57 -11.09
N PRO A 323 28.41 -39.58 -10.69
CA PRO A 323 27.98 -38.58 -9.72
C PRO A 323 26.82 -37.79 -10.32
N SER A 324 25.58 -38.08 -9.90
CA SER A 324 24.45 -37.23 -10.22
C SER A 324 24.64 -35.92 -9.45
N THR A 325 24.76 -34.80 -10.15
CA THR A 325 24.74 -33.48 -9.52
C THR A 325 23.41 -33.31 -8.80
N ALA A 326 23.40 -33.30 -7.46
CA ALA A 326 22.19 -33.10 -6.66
C ALA A 326 21.78 -31.62 -6.61
N LEU A 327 21.58 -31.03 -7.78
CA LEU A 327 21.21 -29.62 -7.95
C LEU A 327 19.71 -29.51 -8.22
N TYR A 328 19.00 -28.79 -7.35
CA TYR A 328 17.57 -28.50 -7.49
C TYR A 328 17.37 -27.09 -8.00
N ARG A 329 16.39 -26.89 -8.88
CA ARG A 329 15.93 -25.55 -9.30
C ARG A 329 14.61 -25.23 -8.61
N LEU A 330 14.46 -23.98 -8.18
CA LEU A 330 13.25 -23.50 -7.53
C LEU A 330 12.09 -23.39 -8.53
N ASN A 331 11.01 -24.13 -8.28
CA ASN A 331 9.82 -24.17 -9.14
C ASN A 331 8.70 -23.24 -8.65
N SER A 332 8.46 -23.23 -7.34
CA SER A 332 7.41 -22.42 -6.71
C SER A 332 7.73 -22.13 -5.24
N VAL A 333 7.13 -21.05 -4.74
CA VAL A 333 7.19 -20.61 -3.34
C VAL A 333 5.75 -20.31 -2.90
N LEU A 334 5.28 -21.05 -1.89
CA LEU A 334 4.00 -20.80 -1.24
C LEU A 334 4.24 -19.92 -0.02
N VAL A 335 3.47 -18.83 0.10
CA VAL A 335 3.60 -17.86 1.18
C VAL A 335 2.26 -17.71 1.89
N HIS A 336 2.30 -17.83 3.22
CA HIS A 336 1.17 -17.48 4.07
C HIS A 336 1.26 -16.01 4.48
N LEU A 337 0.29 -15.21 4.04
CA LEU A 337 0.08 -13.83 4.47
C LEU A 337 -0.80 -13.83 5.72
N GLY A 338 -0.50 -12.98 6.71
CA GLY A 338 -1.25 -12.92 7.99
C GLY A 338 -0.43 -13.31 9.22
N GLY A 339 -0.92 -12.85 10.39
CA GLY A 339 -0.40 -13.17 11.72
C GLY A 339 -0.78 -14.59 12.19
N ILE A 340 -0.54 -14.90 13.48
CA ILE A 340 -0.99 -16.18 14.08
C ILE A 340 -2.41 -16.10 14.62
N SER A 341 -2.86 -14.90 14.98
CA SER A 341 -4.17 -14.62 15.61
C SER A 341 -5.24 -14.10 14.64
N GLU A 342 -4.90 -13.92 13.36
CA GLU A 342 -5.77 -13.33 12.34
C GLU A 342 -5.93 -14.28 11.16
N ALA A 343 -7.06 -14.19 10.45
CA ALA A 343 -7.25 -14.88 9.19
C ALA A 343 -6.11 -14.57 8.21
N GLY A 344 -5.53 -15.63 7.64
CA GLY A 344 -4.44 -15.53 6.70
C GLY A 344 -4.81 -16.04 5.31
N HIS A 345 -4.00 -15.67 4.32
CA HIS A 345 -4.23 -16.02 2.92
C HIS A 345 -2.99 -16.64 2.30
N PHE A 346 -3.19 -17.70 1.51
CA PHE A 346 -2.09 -18.38 0.82
C PHE A 346 -1.95 -17.86 -0.60
N ILE A 347 -0.77 -17.34 -0.90
CA ILE A 347 -0.39 -16.94 -2.25
C ILE A 347 0.75 -17.82 -2.75
N VAL A 348 0.87 -17.93 -4.08
CA VAL A 348 1.90 -18.74 -4.73
C VAL A 348 2.67 -17.91 -5.74
N TYR A 349 3.98 -17.89 -5.58
CA TYR A 349 4.88 -17.52 -6.67
C TYR A 349 5.27 -18.80 -7.38
N ARG A 350 4.93 -18.95 -8.67
CA ARG A 350 5.31 -20.12 -9.45
C ARG A 350 5.91 -19.74 -10.79
N ARG A 351 6.85 -20.56 -11.25
CA ARG A 351 7.32 -20.51 -12.62
C ARG A 351 6.30 -21.18 -13.54
N ARG A 352 6.26 -20.70 -14.77
CA ARG A 352 5.69 -21.46 -15.87
C ARG A 352 6.57 -22.70 -16.15
N ILE A 353 5.94 -23.84 -16.46
CA ILE A 353 6.67 -25.10 -16.74
C ILE A 353 7.73 -24.84 -17.83
N ASN A 354 8.97 -25.23 -17.55
CA ASN A 354 10.13 -25.08 -18.44
C ASN A 354 10.47 -23.62 -18.84
N SER A 355 9.95 -22.61 -18.13
CA SER A 355 10.24 -21.19 -18.39
C SER A 355 11.14 -20.55 -17.31
N LYS A 356 11.60 -19.32 -17.56
CA LYS A 356 12.21 -18.42 -16.57
C LYS A 356 11.22 -17.40 -15.99
N GLU A 357 10.03 -17.30 -16.56
CA GLU A 357 8.97 -16.38 -16.15
C GLU A 357 8.36 -16.80 -14.81
N TRP A 358 8.14 -15.83 -13.92
CA TRP A 358 7.51 -16.00 -12.62
C TRP A 358 6.13 -15.37 -12.62
N PHE A 359 5.20 -15.99 -11.90
CA PHE A 359 3.85 -15.50 -11.72
C PHE A 359 3.50 -15.53 -10.23
N SER A 360 2.90 -14.45 -9.74
CA SER A 360 2.23 -14.37 -8.44
C SER A 360 0.77 -14.72 -8.64
N ILE A 361 0.28 -15.71 -7.92
CA ILE A 361 -1.07 -16.24 -8.04
C ILE A 361 -1.74 -16.23 -6.68
N SER A 362 -2.91 -15.62 -6.63
CA SER A 362 -3.81 -15.57 -5.48
C SER A 362 -5.18 -16.01 -5.98
N ASP A 363 -5.55 -17.26 -5.71
CA ASP A 363 -6.80 -17.87 -6.21
C ASP A 363 -6.96 -17.71 -7.73
N ASP A 364 -8.00 -17.01 -8.20
CA ASP A 364 -8.29 -16.76 -9.60
C ASP A 364 -7.46 -15.62 -10.21
N HIS A 365 -6.73 -14.87 -9.37
CA HIS A 365 -5.92 -13.73 -9.77
C HIS A 365 -4.48 -14.13 -10.07
N ILE A 366 -4.00 -13.76 -11.25
CA ILE A 366 -2.64 -14.08 -11.73
C ILE A 366 -1.96 -12.79 -12.17
N ARG A 367 -0.72 -12.61 -11.72
CA ARG A 367 0.13 -11.50 -12.13
C ARG A 367 1.48 -12.04 -12.55
N GLU A 368 1.97 -11.64 -13.71
CA GLU A 368 3.36 -11.89 -14.07
C GLU A 368 4.25 -11.07 -13.12
N CYS A 369 5.24 -11.72 -12.50
CA CYS A 369 6.27 -11.05 -11.70
C CYS A 369 7.28 -10.40 -12.66
N VAL A 370 6.83 -9.37 -13.38
CA VAL A 370 7.71 -8.48 -14.11
C VAL A 370 8.33 -7.46 -13.14
N ALA A 371 9.59 -7.10 -13.38
CA ALA A 371 10.42 -6.23 -12.54
C ALA A 371 9.95 -4.75 -12.44
N TRP A 372 8.65 -4.47 -12.53
CA TRP A 372 8.08 -3.11 -12.61
C TRP A 372 7.49 -2.58 -11.29
N ALA A 373 8.02 -3.00 -10.14
CA ALA A 373 7.63 -2.43 -8.84
C ALA A 373 7.98 -0.92 -8.69
N PHE A 374 8.67 -0.34 -9.68
CA PHE A 374 9.23 1.01 -9.71
C PHE A 374 8.24 2.16 -9.85
N LEU A 375 7.02 1.90 -10.29
CA LEU A 375 6.09 2.97 -10.67
C LEU A 375 5.04 3.27 -9.60
N ILE A 376 4.87 2.49 -8.52
CA ILE A 376 3.80 2.78 -7.56
C ILE A 376 4.08 4.07 -6.77
N VAL A 377 5.31 4.28 -6.29
CA VAL A 377 5.68 5.50 -5.56
C VAL A 377 5.78 6.72 -6.50
N ALA A 378 6.29 6.54 -7.72
CA ALA A 378 6.42 7.63 -8.70
C ALA A 378 5.10 7.97 -9.42
N VAL A 379 4.18 7.00 -9.58
CA VAL A 379 2.85 7.22 -10.17
C VAL A 379 1.90 7.81 -9.16
N LEU A 380 1.90 7.35 -7.90
CA LEU A 380 1.09 7.98 -6.85
C LEU A 380 1.45 9.47 -6.66
N LEU A 381 2.71 9.85 -6.89
CA LEU A 381 3.17 11.25 -6.85
C LEU A 381 2.96 12.02 -8.17
N SER A 382 2.69 11.35 -9.31
CA SER A 382 2.42 12.01 -10.59
C SER A 382 0.94 12.04 -10.98
N THR A 383 0.07 11.26 -10.32
CA THR A 383 -1.39 11.31 -10.49
C THR A 383 -2.07 12.43 -9.71
N ALA A 384 -1.38 13.10 -8.78
CA ALA A 384 -1.90 14.28 -8.08
C ALA A 384 -1.96 15.54 -8.98
N SER A 385 -1.37 15.51 -10.18
CA SER A 385 -1.46 16.60 -11.15
C SER A 385 -2.37 16.20 -12.31
N GLY A 386 -3.66 16.54 -12.20
CA GLY A 386 -4.73 16.22 -13.15
C GLY A 386 -4.60 16.83 -14.56
N ARG A 387 -3.43 17.33 -14.98
CA ARG A 387 -3.16 17.79 -16.35
C ARG A 387 -1.86 17.18 -16.87
N SER A 388 -1.95 16.53 -18.03
CA SER A 388 -0.80 16.09 -18.82
C SER A 388 -0.03 17.31 -19.35
N VAL A 389 0.83 17.89 -18.54
CA VAL A 389 1.69 19.01 -18.96
C VAL A 389 2.79 18.47 -19.89
N LYS A 390 3.00 19.13 -21.03
CA LYS A 390 4.21 18.92 -21.83
C LYS A 390 5.41 19.32 -20.97
N SER A 391 6.15 18.34 -20.48
CA SER A 391 7.40 18.56 -19.74
C SER A 391 8.60 18.26 -20.62
N VAL A 392 9.75 18.78 -20.22
CA VAL A 392 11.04 18.48 -20.84
C VAL A 392 11.89 17.69 -19.86
N ASP A 393 12.85 16.95 -20.39
CA ASP A 393 13.82 16.14 -19.66
C ASP A 393 13.16 15.11 -18.72
N GLY A 394 11.99 14.62 -19.09
CA GLY A 394 11.22 13.66 -18.27
C GLY A 394 10.40 14.29 -17.13
N GLY A 395 10.44 15.61 -16.94
CA GLY A 395 9.54 16.36 -16.05
C GLY A 395 9.54 15.84 -14.61
N SER A 396 8.34 15.58 -14.08
CA SER A 396 8.15 15.13 -12.69
C SER A 396 8.87 13.82 -12.38
N ASN A 397 9.01 12.92 -13.35
CA ASN A 397 9.74 11.66 -13.17
C ASN A 397 11.24 11.91 -12.96
N CYS A 398 11.81 12.87 -13.70
CA CYS A 398 13.20 13.28 -13.52
C CYS A 398 13.42 13.96 -12.16
N ALA A 399 12.52 14.87 -11.77
CA ALA A 399 12.59 15.52 -10.47
C ALA A 399 12.54 14.52 -9.31
N TRP A 400 11.58 13.61 -9.31
CA TRP A 400 11.45 12.60 -8.25
C TRP A 400 12.65 11.66 -8.20
N CYS A 401 13.15 11.19 -9.35
CA CYS A 401 14.38 10.39 -9.37
C CYS A 401 15.55 11.17 -8.76
N THR A 402 15.77 12.40 -9.23
CA THR A 402 16.91 13.23 -8.82
C THR A 402 16.86 13.55 -7.32
N ILE A 403 15.68 13.86 -6.80
CA ILE A 403 15.45 14.14 -5.38
C ILE A 403 15.63 12.87 -4.54
N ILE A 404 15.05 11.73 -4.93
CA ILE A 404 15.17 10.47 -4.15
C ILE A 404 16.61 9.95 -4.16
N VAL A 405 17.26 9.90 -5.33
CA VAL A 405 18.67 9.50 -5.43
C VAL A 405 19.56 10.47 -4.65
N GLY A 406 19.30 11.78 -4.76
CA GLY A 406 20.00 12.79 -3.98
C GLY A 406 19.78 12.68 -2.48
N LEU A 407 18.58 12.31 -2.03
CA LEU A 407 18.26 12.04 -0.62
C LEU A 407 19.07 10.85 -0.11
N VAL A 408 19.17 9.76 -0.87
CA VAL A 408 20.01 8.60 -0.52
C VAL A 408 21.47 9.02 -0.32
N GLY A 409 22.01 9.84 -1.23
CA GLY A 409 23.35 10.41 -1.11
C GLY A 409 23.52 11.34 0.10
N LYS A 410 22.47 12.02 0.54
CA LYS A 410 22.49 12.88 1.73
C LYS A 410 22.33 12.07 3.03
N LEU A 411 21.51 11.03 3.04
CA LEU A 411 21.35 10.11 4.16
C LEU A 411 22.65 9.38 4.46
N SER A 412 23.38 8.95 3.42
CA SER A 412 24.69 8.29 3.59
C SER A 412 25.70 9.20 4.30
N LEU A 413 25.66 10.51 4.00
CA LEU A 413 26.48 11.52 4.68
C LEU A 413 26.03 11.77 6.13
N VAL A 414 24.73 11.92 6.38
CA VAL A 414 24.19 12.23 7.72
C VAL A 414 24.37 11.05 8.68
N TYR A 415 24.08 9.83 8.24
CA TYR A 415 24.16 8.63 9.08
C TYR A 415 25.51 7.91 9.00
N ASN A 416 26.46 8.45 8.22
CA ASN A 416 27.79 7.87 8.00
C ASN A 416 27.72 6.37 7.64
N GLU A 417 26.93 6.07 6.61
CA GLU A 417 26.63 4.70 6.16
C GLU A 417 26.83 4.54 4.65
N THR A 418 26.81 3.30 4.16
CA THR A 418 26.94 3.02 2.73
C THR A 418 25.65 3.38 1.98
N THR A 419 25.74 3.66 0.68
CA THR A 419 24.57 3.91 -0.18
C THR A 419 23.50 2.81 -0.08
N ILE A 420 23.91 1.54 0.00
CA ILE A 420 22.99 0.41 0.18
C ILE A 420 22.26 0.45 1.54
N ASN A 421 22.94 0.84 2.61
CA ASN A 421 22.32 0.99 3.93
C ASN A 421 21.35 2.17 3.94
N SER A 422 21.64 3.26 3.23
CA SER A 422 20.72 4.39 3.08
C SER A 422 19.49 4.05 2.24
N LEU A 423 19.65 3.25 1.18
CA LEU A 423 18.53 2.70 0.41
C LEU A 423 17.64 1.81 1.29
N GLU A 424 18.24 0.91 2.08
CA GLU A 424 17.51 0.09 3.04
C GLU A 424 16.84 0.94 4.13
N ARG A 425 17.51 1.99 4.64
CA ARG A 425 16.92 2.93 5.62
C ARG A 425 15.67 3.58 5.08
N LEU A 426 15.71 4.08 3.84
CA LEU A 426 14.56 4.67 3.17
C LEU A 426 13.42 3.66 3.06
N CYS A 427 13.68 2.43 2.62
CA CYS A 427 12.64 1.41 2.51
C CYS A 427 12.09 0.95 3.86
N ASN A 428 12.94 0.86 4.89
CA ASN A 428 12.52 0.42 6.22
C ASN A 428 11.72 1.51 6.96
N ALA A 429 11.84 2.79 6.57
CA ALA A 429 10.98 3.86 7.06
C ALA A 429 9.53 3.72 6.54
N LEU A 430 9.35 3.21 5.32
CA LEU A 430 8.02 3.06 4.73
C LEU A 430 7.15 2.00 5.45
N PRO A 431 5.81 2.17 5.43
CA PRO A 431 4.85 1.16 5.89
C PRO A 431 5.04 -0.18 5.18
N THR A 432 4.59 -1.27 5.81
CA THR A 432 4.82 -2.65 5.32
C THR A 432 4.43 -2.84 3.86
N ASP A 433 3.30 -2.28 3.45
CA ASP A 433 2.78 -2.41 2.08
C ASP A 433 3.70 -1.74 1.04
N LEU A 434 4.19 -0.54 1.35
CA LEU A 434 5.11 0.22 0.47
C LEU A 434 6.55 -0.29 0.54
N ARG A 435 6.97 -0.82 1.69
CA ARG A 435 8.31 -1.35 1.92
C ARG A 435 8.66 -2.49 0.97
N VAL A 436 7.71 -3.37 0.66
CA VAL A 436 7.94 -4.48 -0.28
C VAL A 436 8.27 -3.96 -1.68
N TYR A 437 7.53 -2.96 -2.16
CA TYR A 437 7.79 -2.34 -3.45
C TYR A 437 9.11 -1.58 -3.44
N CYS A 438 9.41 -0.84 -2.37
CA CYS A 438 10.68 -0.14 -2.22
C CYS A 438 11.88 -1.11 -2.23
N LYS A 439 11.81 -2.22 -1.49
CA LYS A 439 12.92 -3.20 -1.48
C LYS A 439 13.11 -3.87 -2.83
N THR A 440 12.01 -4.23 -3.49
CA THR A 440 12.07 -4.73 -4.87
C THR A 440 12.70 -3.70 -5.81
N ALA A 441 12.42 -2.41 -5.58
CA ALA A 441 13.02 -1.32 -6.33
C ALA A 441 14.53 -1.18 -6.06
N VAL A 442 14.94 -1.28 -4.79
CA VAL A 442 16.36 -1.27 -4.40
C VAL A 442 17.11 -2.47 -4.96
N ASP A 443 16.50 -3.65 -5.01
CA ASP A 443 17.15 -4.85 -5.57
C ASP A 443 17.54 -4.69 -7.04
N PHE A 444 16.76 -3.93 -7.82
CA PHE A 444 17.00 -3.75 -9.24
C PHE A 444 17.73 -2.44 -9.59
N LEU A 445 17.42 -1.30 -8.95
CA LEU A 445 18.13 -0.02 -9.20
C LEU A 445 19.35 0.18 -8.32
N GLY A 446 19.40 -0.45 -7.14
CA GLY A 446 20.45 -0.27 -6.16
C GLY A 446 21.86 -0.45 -6.73
N PRO A 447 22.16 -1.51 -7.51
CA PRO A 447 23.48 -1.69 -8.11
C PRO A 447 23.91 -0.50 -8.99
N ILE A 448 22.99 0.06 -9.79
CA ILE A 448 23.28 1.18 -10.69
C ILE A 448 23.52 2.47 -9.89
N ILE A 449 22.70 2.71 -8.86
CA ILE A 449 22.83 3.88 -7.97
C ILE A 449 24.15 3.82 -7.19
N ILE A 450 24.51 2.64 -6.66
CA ILE A 450 25.76 2.42 -5.92
C ILE A 450 26.97 2.65 -6.82
N ASP A 451 26.97 2.09 -8.03
CA ASP A 451 28.08 2.24 -8.97
C ASP A 451 28.24 3.70 -9.43
N GLY A 452 27.13 4.41 -9.67
CA GLY A 452 27.16 5.85 -9.96
C GLY A 452 27.76 6.68 -8.83
N PHE A 453 27.31 6.48 -7.59
CA PHE A 453 27.90 7.18 -6.44
C PHE A 453 29.37 6.82 -6.21
N THR A 454 29.77 5.57 -6.43
CA THR A 454 31.17 5.13 -6.29
C THR A 454 32.11 5.81 -7.29
N LYS A 455 31.58 6.19 -8.47
CA LYS A 455 32.31 6.95 -9.51
C LYS A 455 32.28 8.47 -9.29
N GLY A 456 31.51 8.93 -8.29
CA GLY A 456 31.30 10.35 -8.03
C GLY A 456 30.42 11.03 -9.08
N ASP A 457 29.45 10.29 -9.62
CA ASP A 457 28.41 10.83 -10.50
C ASP A 457 27.34 11.54 -9.67
N SER A 458 26.73 12.59 -10.24
CA SER A 458 25.63 13.28 -9.58
C SER A 458 24.31 12.51 -9.69
N PRO A 459 23.33 12.77 -8.80
CA PRO A 459 21.98 12.22 -8.93
C PRO A 459 21.35 12.48 -10.30
N ASP A 460 21.55 13.65 -10.91
CA ASP A 460 21.02 13.95 -12.26
C ASP A 460 21.61 12.97 -13.30
N VAL A 461 22.93 12.73 -13.27
CA VAL A 461 23.64 11.80 -14.17
C VAL A 461 23.12 10.37 -13.99
N ILE A 462 22.97 9.93 -12.74
CA ILE A 462 22.41 8.61 -12.41
C ILE A 462 20.98 8.50 -12.96
N CYS A 463 20.14 9.52 -12.77
CA CYS A 463 18.75 9.51 -13.22
C CYS A 463 18.60 9.55 -14.76
N HIS A 464 19.51 10.21 -15.47
CA HIS A 464 19.63 10.05 -16.93
C HIS A 464 20.06 8.63 -17.31
N ALA A 465 21.03 8.03 -16.62
CA ALA A 465 21.44 6.64 -16.89
C ALA A 465 20.26 5.67 -16.72
N LEU A 466 19.43 5.90 -15.69
CA LEU A 466 18.20 5.16 -15.39
C LEU A 466 17.01 5.47 -16.32
N LYS A 467 17.12 6.50 -17.18
CA LYS A 467 16.07 6.99 -18.10
C LYS A 467 14.84 7.62 -17.44
N PHE A 468 14.92 7.99 -16.16
CA PHE A 468 13.90 8.84 -15.54
C PHE A 468 14.01 10.30 -16.02
N CYS A 469 15.23 10.76 -16.30
CA CYS A 469 15.51 11.98 -17.05
C CYS A 469 15.77 11.65 -18.54
N LYS A 470 15.32 12.52 -19.45
CA LYS A 470 15.25 12.24 -20.90
C LYS A 470 16.09 13.22 -21.72
N ASP A 471 16.79 12.73 -22.73
CA ASP A 471 17.50 13.59 -23.66
C ASP A 471 16.54 14.11 -24.75
N ASP A 472 15.99 15.31 -24.56
CA ASP A 472 15.08 15.93 -25.53
C ASP A 472 15.85 16.74 -26.60
N PRO A 473 15.68 16.44 -27.91
CA PRO A 473 16.38 17.14 -28.98
C PRO A 473 16.12 18.66 -28.95
N GLY A 474 17.19 19.45 -28.85
CA GLY A 474 17.12 20.91 -28.85
C GLY A 474 16.81 21.55 -27.49
N GLN A 475 16.69 20.76 -26.42
CA GLN A 475 16.56 21.24 -25.04
C GLN A 475 17.85 21.00 -24.26
N ALA A 476 18.16 21.91 -23.33
CA ALA A 476 19.27 21.72 -22.41
C ALA A 476 18.84 20.75 -21.28
N LYS A 477 19.78 19.94 -20.78
CA LYS A 477 19.54 19.07 -19.62
C LYS A 477 19.33 19.91 -18.36
N CYS A 478 18.32 19.55 -17.59
CA CYS A 478 18.03 20.20 -16.33
C CYS A 478 18.88 19.60 -15.22
N ARG A 479 19.47 20.46 -14.38
CA ARG A 479 20.42 20.02 -13.36
C ARG A 479 20.11 20.65 -12.02
N LEU A 480 20.02 19.83 -11.00
CA LEU A 480 19.97 20.28 -9.62
C LEU A 480 21.36 20.26 -8.98
N PHE A 481 22.19 19.27 -9.31
CA PHE A 481 23.54 19.16 -8.75
C PHE A 481 24.60 19.74 -9.70
N PRO A 482 25.64 20.39 -9.15
CA PRO A 482 26.76 20.86 -9.95
C PRO A 482 27.48 19.69 -10.62
N SER A 483 27.99 19.96 -11.82
CA SER A 483 28.34 18.93 -12.79
C SER A 483 29.80 19.07 -13.25
N LYS A 484 30.38 17.94 -13.69
CA LYS A 484 31.63 17.90 -14.48
C LYS A 484 31.29 18.29 -15.93
N SER A 485 32.22 18.86 -16.71
CA SER A 485 31.98 19.32 -18.10
C SER A 485 31.06 18.39 -18.93
N SER A 486 30.16 18.93 -19.76
CA SER A 486 29.09 18.20 -20.49
C SER A 486 29.52 16.95 -21.28
N ILE A 487 30.77 16.95 -21.79
CA ILE A 487 31.38 15.82 -22.50
C ILE A 487 31.62 14.63 -21.56
N SER A 488 32.06 14.88 -20.33
CA SER A 488 32.30 13.84 -19.31
C SER A 488 31.00 13.12 -18.96
N GLU A 489 29.93 13.87 -18.69
CA GLU A 489 28.66 13.29 -18.27
C GLU A 489 28.04 12.37 -19.31
N THR A 490 28.10 12.76 -20.58
CA THR A 490 27.57 11.92 -21.66
C THR A 490 28.29 10.58 -21.68
N GLN A 491 29.61 10.59 -21.46
CA GLN A 491 30.40 9.37 -21.35
C GLN A 491 30.05 8.59 -20.07
N ASP A 492 29.86 9.26 -18.94
CA ASP A 492 29.51 8.63 -17.65
C ASP A 492 28.14 7.92 -17.73
N ILE A 493 27.14 8.55 -18.34
CA ILE A 493 25.81 7.97 -18.63
C ILE A 493 25.94 6.71 -19.51
N LEU A 494 26.69 6.81 -20.61
CA LEU A 494 26.89 5.70 -21.54
C LEU A 494 27.60 4.52 -20.87
N ASN A 495 28.63 4.81 -20.07
CA ASN A 495 29.39 3.82 -19.32
C ASN A 495 28.50 3.07 -18.31
N LEU A 496 27.67 3.79 -17.54
CA LEU A 496 26.73 3.17 -16.59
C LEU A 496 25.71 2.28 -17.30
N ARG A 497 25.11 2.76 -18.40
CA ARG A 497 24.15 1.98 -19.18
C ARG A 497 24.77 0.70 -19.76
N GLN A 498 25.97 0.80 -20.31
CA GLN A 498 26.69 -0.33 -20.88
C GLN A 498 27.06 -1.36 -19.80
N GLN A 499 27.56 -0.91 -18.65
CA GLN A 499 27.96 -1.76 -17.54
C GLN A 499 26.81 -2.63 -17.02
N HIS A 500 25.61 -2.06 -16.90
CA HIS A 500 24.43 -2.75 -16.38
C HIS A 500 23.50 -3.31 -17.46
N GLN A 501 23.94 -3.37 -18.72
CA GLN A 501 23.16 -3.90 -19.86
C GLN A 501 21.76 -3.26 -19.99
N LEU A 502 21.67 -1.95 -19.71
CA LEU A 502 20.43 -1.17 -19.83
C LEU A 502 20.12 -0.91 -21.32
N HIS A 503 19.69 -1.95 -22.04
CA HIS A 503 19.33 -1.87 -23.46
C HIS A 503 17.99 -1.15 -23.66
N GLU A 504 17.78 -0.63 -24.88
CA GLU A 504 16.75 0.37 -25.22
C GLU A 504 15.30 -0.01 -24.88
N ASN A 505 14.99 -1.28 -24.62
CA ASN A 505 13.61 -1.78 -24.45
C ASN A 505 13.17 -2.07 -23.00
N HIS A 506 14.00 -1.79 -21.99
CA HIS A 506 13.66 -2.13 -20.58
C HIS A 506 12.98 -1.02 -19.77
N VAL A 507 12.70 0.15 -20.36
CA VAL A 507 11.91 1.23 -19.75
C VAL A 507 11.00 1.78 -20.85
N SER A 508 9.92 1.06 -21.15
CA SER A 508 8.86 1.53 -22.06
C SER A 508 8.03 2.59 -21.34
N ASP A 509 7.61 3.62 -22.08
CA ASP A 509 6.68 4.71 -21.69
C ASP A 509 5.25 4.22 -21.30
N SER A 510 5.12 2.98 -20.83
CA SER A 510 3.86 2.38 -20.42
C SER A 510 3.42 2.97 -19.07
N LYS A 511 2.36 3.77 -19.11
CA LYS A 511 1.64 4.23 -17.92
C LYS A 511 1.24 2.99 -17.11
N ILE A 512 1.60 2.94 -15.83
CA ILE A 512 1.32 1.78 -14.95
C ILE A 512 -0.16 1.39 -14.94
N CYS A 513 -1.05 2.35 -15.21
CA CYS A 513 -2.49 2.20 -15.34
C CYS A 513 -2.94 1.45 -16.61
N ASP A 514 -2.01 1.00 -17.46
CA ASP A 514 -2.30 0.09 -18.57
C ASP A 514 -2.09 -1.38 -18.20
N VAL A 515 -1.52 -1.67 -17.02
CA VAL A 515 -1.29 -3.03 -16.51
C VAL A 515 -2.62 -3.59 -15.95
N PRO A 516 -3.16 -4.71 -16.48
CA PRO A 516 -4.39 -5.30 -15.96
C PRO A 516 -4.30 -5.62 -14.45
N GLY A 517 -5.26 -5.15 -13.65
CA GLY A 517 -5.27 -5.23 -12.18
C GLY A 517 -4.71 -3.99 -11.47
N ILE A 518 -3.76 -3.26 -12.08
CA ILE A 518 -3.37 -1.90 -11.65
C ILE A 518 -4.18 -0.86 -12.39
N LYS A 519 -4.58 -1.13 -13.64
CA LYS A 519 -5.53 -0.36 -14.43
C LYS A 519 -6.84 -0.14 -13.70
N GLU A 520 -7.32 -1.12 -12.96
CA GLU A 520 -8.56 -1.07 -12.21
C GLU A 520 -8.40 -0.26 -10.90
N ILE A 521 -7.26 -0.39 -10.20
CA ILE A 521 -6.92 0.43 -9.03
C ILE A 521 -6.68 1.88 -9.44
N CYS A 522 -5.91 2.11 -10.51
CA CYS A 522 -5.78 3.40 -11.17
C CYS A 522 -7.13 3.92 -11.62
N LYS A 523 -8.04 3.12 -12.18
CA LYS A 523 -9.39 3.61 -12.52
C LYS A 523 -10.18 4.03 -11.29
N ILE A 524 -10.04 3.36 -10.15
CA ILE A 524 -10.72 3.72 -8.89
C ILE A 524 -10.12 5.02 -8.32
N ILE A 525 -8.79 5.07 -8.18
CA ILE A 525 -8.06 6.27 -7.73
C ILE A 525 -8.31 7.41 -8.71
N ASP A 526 -8.10 7.20 -10.00
CA ASP A 526 -8.38 8.18 -11.04
C ASP A 526 -9.87 8.54 -11.10
N ASN A 527 -10.83 7.71 -10.69
CA ASN A 527 -12.24 8.11 -10.67
C ASN A 527 -12.54 9.00 -9.46
N ALA A 528 -12.04 8.66 -8.28
CA ALA A 528 -12.17 9.50 -7.09
C ALA A 528 -11.42 10.85 -7.26
N VAL A 529 -10.20 10.80 -7.79
CA VAL A 529 -9.34 11.96 -8.06
C VAL A 529 -9.80 12.75 -9.29
N ARG A 530 -10.30 12.13 -10.38
CA ARG A 530 -10.80 12.89 -11.55
C ARG A 530 -12.18 13.49 -11.35
N ASN A 531 -13.07 12.80 -10.63
CA ASN A 531 -14.45 13.23 -10.42
C ASN A 531 -14.63 13.97 -9.08
N HIS A 532 -13.60 14.03 -8.23
CA HIS A 532 -13.59 14.74 -6.95
C HIS A 532 -14.71 14.32 -5.99
N ILE A 533 -15.06 13.02 -6.01
CA ILE A 533 -16.08 12.38 -5.18
C ILE A 533 -15.46 11.19 -4.41
N PRO A 534 -16.03 10.80 -3.26
CA PRO A 534 -15.49 9.70 -2.46
C PRO A 534 -15.39 8.40 -3.25
N SER A 535 -14.32 7.63 -3.04
CA SER A 535 -14.18 6.29 -3.65
C SER A 535 -15.05 5.22 -2.99
N VAL A 536 -15.43 5.44 -1.73
CA VAL A 536 -16.33 4.60 -0.93
C VAL A 536 -17.54 5.47 -0.58
N ASP A 537 -18.58 5.32 -1.39
CA ASP A 537 -19.88 6.00 -1.32
C ASP A 537 -20.89 5.03 -1.96
N LEU A 538 -21.59 4.25 -1.13
CA LEU A 538 -22.43 3.13 -1.55
C LEU A 538 -23.83 3.58 -1.98
N ASP A 539 -24.31 4.72 -1.47
CA ASP A 539 -25.61 5.29 -1.80
C ASP A 539 -25.54 6.47 -2.79
N ASN A 540 -24.33 6.88 -3.16
CA ASN A 540 -24.03 7.89 -4.16
C ASN A 540 -24.56 9.29 -3.78
N ASP A 541 -24.46 9.65 -2.51
CA ASP A 541 -24.82 10.96 -1.99
C ASP A 541 -23.67 11.99 -2.02
N LYS A 542 -22.44 11.53 -2.34
CA LYS A 542 -21.17 12.24 -2.38
C LYS A 542 -20.54 12.53 -1.00
N PHE A 543 -21.01 11.91 0.06
CA PHE A 543 -20.33 11.82 1.34
C PHE A 543 -19.76 10.40 1.49
N GLY A 544 -18.74 10.26 2.33
CA GLY A 544 -18.04 8.99 2.47
C GLY A 544 -17.69 8.76 3.92
N SER A 545 -17.79 7.50 4.34
CA SER A 545 -17.49 7.08 5.71
C SER A 545 -15.98 7.01 5.99
N GLU A 546 -15.18 6.69 4.98
CA GLU A 546 -13.72 6.58 5.05
C GLU A 546 -13.01 7.94 4.93
N PRO A 547 -11.88 8.18 5.62
CA PRO A 547 -11.28 9.52 5.66
C PRO A 547 -10.49 9.91 4.41
N THR A 548 -9.93 8.97 3.65
CA THR A 548 -9.09 9.25 2.49
C THR A 548 -9.90 9.23 1.17
N LEU A 549 -9.24 9.42 0.02
CA LEU A 549 -9.84 9.29 -1.31
C LEU A 549 -11.15 10.09 -1.46
N ARG A 550 -11.11 11.38 -1.09
CA ARG A 550 -12.25 12.33 -1.14
C ARG A 550 -13.40 12.08 -0.16
N GLY A 551 -13.23 11.20 0.84
CA GLY A 551 -14.21 10.93 1.90
C GLY A 551 -14.18 11.92 3.08
N SER A 552 -14.20 11.44 4.32
CA SER A 552 -14.48 12.26 5.51
C SER A 552 -13.41 13.29 5.92
N SER A 553 -12.19 13.22 5.39
CA SER A 553 -11.22 14.34 5.53
C SER A 553 -11.64 15.55 4.69
N TRP A 554 -12.39 15.32 3.61
CA TRP A 554 -12.83 16.35 2.67
C TRP A 554 -14.22 16.86 3.00
N ARG A 555 -15.11 16.00 3.48
CA ARG A 555 -16.52 16.33 3.76
C ARG A 555 -16.94 15.73 5.09
N GLY A 556 -18.08 16.17 5.63
CA GLY A 556 -18.66 15.52 6.80
C GLY A 556 -18.71 14.00 6.66
N LYS A 557 -18.36 13.28 7.73
CA LYS A 557 -18.50 11.83 7.73
C LYS A 557 -19.96 11.43 7.60
N ASP A 558 -20.24 10.61 6.59
CA ASP A 558 -21.53 9.97 6.45
C ASP A 558 -21.77 8.97 7.59
N CYS A 559 -22.91 9.14 8.26
CA CYS A 559 -23.37 8.31 9.35
C CYS A 559 -24.14 7.08 8.86
N ASN A 560 -24.62 7.06 7.61
CA ASN A 560 -25.32 5.93 7.01
C ASN A 560 -25.14 5.82 5.49
N ASP A 561 -24.04 5.17 5.11
CA ASP A 561 -23.58 4.88 3.73
C ASP A 561 -24.45 3.79 3.04
N PHE A 562 -25.76 3.83 3.25
CA PHE A 562 -26.75 2.95 2.60
C PHE A 562 -28.03 3.71 2.23
N SER A 563 -28.10 5.01 2.51
CA SER A 563 -29.29 5.83 2.34
C SER A 563 -28.92 7.26 1.97
N SER A 564 -29.01 7.58 0.68
CA SER A 564 -28.66 8.89 0.11
C SER A 564 -29.47 10.11 0.60
N GLU A 565 -30.45 9.86 1.47
CA GLU A 565 -31.28 10.86 2.15
C GLU A 565 -30.76 11.18 3.58
N ILE A 566 -29.76 10.43 4.07
CA ILE A 566 -29.12 10.61 5.37
C ILE A 566 -27.71 11.08 5.11
N HIS A 567 -27.43 12.37 5.34
CA HIS A 567 -26.10 12.94 5.12
C HIS A 567 -25.92 14.28 5.82
N PRO A 568 -24.67 14.74 6.04
CA PRO A 568 -24.39 16.05 6.58
C PRO A 568 -25.20 17.19 5.94
N GLY A 569 -25.90 17.95 6.79
CA GLY A 569 -26.62 19.17 6.43
C GLY A 569 -28.05 19.01 5.88
N VAL A 570 -28.65 17.82 5.99
CA VAL A 570 -30.09 17.62 5.70
C VAL A 570 -30.98 18.38 6.68
N ARG A 571 -32.13 18.90 6.21
CA ARG A 571 -33.20 19.44 7.06
C ARG A 571 -34.01 18.30 7.65
N VAL A 572 -34.11 18.30 8.97
CA VAL A 572 -34.89 17.31 9.72
C VAL A 572 -36.33 17.80 9.84
N PHE A 573 -37.29 16.97 9.45
CA PHE A 573 -38.73 17.32 9.47
C PHE A 573 -39.53 16.55 10.54
N ASP A 574 -39.06 15.40 11.01
CA ASP A 574 -39.69 14.55 12.02
C ASP A 574 -38.93 14.52 13.36
N GLY A 575 -37.92 15.38 13.50
CA GLY A 575 -37.11 15.55 14.71
C GLY A 575 -36.07 14.46 14.96
N ASP A 576 -35.78 13.60 13.97
CA ASP A 576 -34.77 12.53 14.08
C ASP A 576 -35.05 11.57 15.25
N THR A 577 -36.31 11.20 15.44
CA THR A 577 -36.72 10.36 16.58
C THR A 577 -36.13 8.94 16.56
N LEU A 578 -35.84 8.40 15.37
CA LEU A 578 -35.38 7.01 15.19
C LEU A 578 -33.99 6.89 14.57
N ALA A 579 -33.60 7.85 13.74
CA ALA A 579 -32.32 7.89 13.04
C ALA A 579 -31.85 9.33 12.94
N ASP A 580 -30.54 9.53 13.00
CA ASP A 580 -29.88 10.80 12.72
C ASP A 580 -29.80 10.97 11.19
N HIS A 581 -30.65 11.83 10.61
CA HIS A 581 -30.71 12.02 9.16
C HIS A 581 -29.68 13.03 8.65
N ASN A 582 -29.13 13.87 9.53
CA ASN A 582 -28.22 14.93 9.14
C ASN A 582 -26.78 14.72 9.63
N CYS A 583 -26.52 13.58 10.29
CA CYS A 583 -25.24 13.15 10.80
C CYS A 583 -24.59 14.09 11.83
N ASN A 584 -25.35 14.96 12.48
CA ASN A 584 -24.83 15.87 13.50
C ASN A 584 -24.74 15.22 14.90
N GLY A 585 -25.12 13.96 15.04
CA GLY A 585 -25.06 13.19 16.29
C GLY A 585 -26.21 13.43 17.26
N ILE A 586 -27.21 14.25 16.90
CA ILE A 586 -28.36 14.61 17.74
C ILE A 586 -29.60 13.89 17.19
N TYR A 587 -30.09 12.91 17.94
CA TYR A 587 -31.27 12.13 17.56
C TYR A 587 -31.95 11.51 18.80
N GLY A 588 -33.16 10.99 18.61
CA GLY A 588 -33.98 10.38 19.66
C GLY A 588 -34.90 11.37 20.38
N THR A 589 -35.48 10.92 21.49
CA THR A 589 -36.51 11.67 22.23
C THR A 589 -36.07 11.94 23.66
N ASN A 590 -36.32 13.16 24.13
CA ASN A 590 -36.15 13.53 25.53
C ASN A 590 -37.25 12.88 26.38
N SER A 591 -36.85 11.98 27.28
CA SER A 591 -37.80 11.24 28.12
C SER A 591 -38.54 12.10 29.15
N ALA A 592 -38.06 13.32 29.43
CA ALA A 592 -38.70 14.24 30.37
C ALA A 592 -39.81 15.09 29.73
N THR A 593 -39.67 15.44 28.46
CA THR A 593 -40.57 16.35 27.72
C THR A 593 -41.39 15.63 26.64
N GLU A 594 -41.01 14.38 26.32
CA GLU A 594 -41.55 13.57 25.21
C GLU A 594 -41.38 14.22 23.82
N ARG A 595 -40.43 15.14 23.66
CA ARG A 595 -40.13 15.79 22.37
C ARG A 595 -38.79 15.31 21.79
N PRO A 596 -38.61 15.36 20.45
CA PRO A 596 -37.35 15.00 19.82
C PRO A 596 -36.23 15.97 20.20
N TRP A 597 -35.02 15.45 20.43
CA TRP A 597 -33.88 16.28 20.82
C TRP A 597 -33.49 17.31 19.76
N GLU A 598 -33.55 16.92 18.48
CA GLU A 598 -33.27 17.81 17.35
C GLU A 598 -34.28 18.97 17.29
N GLU A 599 -35.54 18.72 17.67
CA GLU A 599 -36.56 19.77 17.75
C GLU A 599 -36.27 20.74 18.90
N GLU A 600 -35.88 20.23 20.07
CA GLU A 600 -35.58 21.06 21.25
C GLU A 600 -34.32 21.90 21.07
N PHE A 601 -33.27 21.34 20.47
CA PHE A 601 -31.95 21.98 20.45
C PHE A 601 -31.63 22.72 19.15
N CYS A 602 -32.27 22.37 18.03
CA CYS A 602 -31.86 22.85 16.71
C CYS A 602 -32.98 23.53 15.90
N ASN A 603 -34.26 23.40 16.27
CA ASN A 603 -35.37 23.94 15.46
C ASN A 603 -35.45 25.47 15.44
N GLU A 604 -35.08 26.13 16.55
CA GLU A 604 -35.07 27.59 16.66
C GLU A 604 -33.74 28.22 16.18
N THR A 605 -32.77 27.41 15.75
CA THR A 605 -31.45 27.88 15.33
C THR A 605 -31.34 28.07 13.81
N GLN A 606 -30.42 28.94 13.41
CA GLN A 606 -30.13 29.19 12.00
C GLN A 606 -28.93 28.35 11.56
N ARG A 607 -29.15 27.04 11.39
CA ARG A 607 -28.11 26.11 10.93
C ARG A 607 -27.51 26.56 9.59
N LEU A 608 -26.19 26.51 9.50
CA LEU A 608 -25.41 27.01 8.37
C LEU A 608 -24.15 26.14 8.20
N GLY A 609 -24.14 25.32 7.15
CA GLY A 609 -22.95 24.55 6.79
C GLY A 609 -21.88 25.40 6.11
N ILE A 610 -20.71 24.82 5.88
CA ILE A 610 -19.57 25.49 5.25
C ILE A 610 -19.06 24.69 4.04
N ALA A 611 -18.72 25.37 2.97
CA ALA A 611 -18.02 24.77 1.85
C ALA A 611 -16.92 25.67 1.30
N VAL A 612 -15.90 25.08 0.69
CA VAL A 612 -14.90 25.80 -0.09
C VAL A 612 -14.82 25.24 -1.51
N LEU A 613 -14.90 26.11 -2.51
CA LEU A 613 -14.49 25.81 -3.88
C LEU A 613 -13.12 26.47 -4.08
N GLY A 614 -12.07 25.68 -4.28
CA GLY A 614 -10.72 26.26 -4.31
C GLY A 614 -9.64 25.39 -4.92
N ASP A 615 -8.41 25.81 -4.69
CA ASP A 615 -7.19 25.16 -5.20
C ASP A 615 -6.38 24.51 -4.06
N SER A 616 -5.10 24.23 -4.32
CA SER A 616 -4.15 23.63 -3.37
C SER A 616 -4.03 24.39 -2.03
N ILE A 617 -4.25 25.71 -1.99
CA ILE A 617 -4.23 26.45 -0.72
C ILE A 617 -5.48 26.10 0.11
N SER A 618 -6.63 26.02 -0.54
CA SER A 618 -7.89 25.67 0.13
C SER A 618 -7.95 24.20 0.57
N ALA A 619 -7.27 23.31 -0.16
CA ALA A 619 -7.09 21.90 0.20
C ALA A 619 -6.02 21.70 1.30
N HIS A 620 -5.21 22.73 1.57
CA HIS A 620 -4.00 22.65 2.38
C HIS A 620 -3.02 21.58 1.87
N PHE A 621 -2.47 21.81 0.68
CA PHE A 621 -1.35 21.02 0.16
C PHE A 621 -0.14 21.13 1.10
N HIS A 622 0.41 19.98 1.52
CA HIS A 622 1.56 19.91 2.40
C HIS A 622 2.37 18.62 2.16
N ILE A 623 3.68 18.80 1.94
CA ILE A 623 4.64 17.69 1.89
C ILE A 623 5.46 17.70 3.19
N PRO A 624 5.44 16.60 3.97
CA PRO A 624 6.24 16.50 5.19
C PRO A 624 7.73 16.80 4.96
N GLU A 625 8.27 17.75 5.72
CA GLU A 625 9.67 18.17 5.59
C GLU A 625 10.64 17.00 5.82
N GLN A 626 10.30 16.15 6.78
CA GLN A 626 11.05 14.97 7.21
C GLN A 626 11.23 13.94 6.09
N TRP A 627 10.40 13.98 5.04
CA TRP A 627 10.56 13.10 3.88
C TRP A 627 11.77 13.48 3.03
N LEU A 628 12.16 14.76 3.03
CA LEU A 628 13.20 15.29 2.13
C LEU A 628 14.38 15.94 2.86
N ASP A 629 14.26 16.29 4.15
CA ASP A 629 15.37 16.76 4.97
C ASP A 629 16.08 15.58 5.64
N ALA A 630 17.23 15.18 5.08
CA ALA A 630 18.05 14.10 5.63
C ALA A 630 18.47 14.30 7.09
N LYS A 631 18.51 15.55 7.61
CA LYS A 631 18.84 15.83 9.02
C LYS A 631 17.66 15.60 9.97
N GLN A 632 16.43 15.66 9.45
CA GLN A 632 15.20 15.44 10.20
C GLN A 632 14.49 14.15 9.80
N PHE A 633 15.16 13.30 9.01
CA PHE A 633 14.63 12.03 8.57
C PHE A 633 14.29 11.14 9.78
N SER A 634 13.03 10.71 9.86
CA SER A 634 12.54 9.83 10.91
C SER A 634 11.60 8.78 10.32
N PRO A 635 11.69 7.51 10.74
CA PRO A 635 10.71 6.48 10.32
C PRO A 635 9.27 6.82 10.70
N GLU A 636 9.07 7.50 11.83
CA GLU A 636 7.77 7.94 12.33
C GLU A 636 7.08 8.88 11.33
N ALA A 637 7.86 9.70 10.60
CA ALA A 637 7.31 10.58 9.57
C ALA A 637 6.67 9.83 8.39
N PHE A 638 6.92 8.54 8.23
CA PHE A 638 6.37 7.74 7.15
C PHE A 638 5.21 6.84 7.61
N GLU A 639 4.83 6.85 8.90
CA GLU A 639 3.78 5.99 9.45
C GLU A 639 2.44 6.15 8.71
N HIS A 640 2.10 7.39 8.35
CA HIS A 640 0.84 7.73 7.67
C HIS A 640 1.00 8.00 6.17
N THR A 641 2.04 7.46 5.52
CA THR A 641 2.33 7.73 4.10
C THR A 641 1.13 7.47 3.18
N MET A 642 0.40 6.37 3.38
CA MET A 642 -0.77 6.06 2.53
C MET A 642 -1.90 7.07 2.72
N PHE A 643 -2.20 7.48 3.95
CA PHE A 643 -3.22 8.49 4.21
C PHE A 643 -2.92 9.81 3.48
N ILE A 644 -1.65 10.25 3.52
CA ILE A 644 -1.22 11.51 2.89
C ILE A 644 -1.31 11.40 1.36
N ILE A 645 -0.87 10.28 0.79
CA ILE A 645 -0.92 10.05 -0.67
C ILE A 645 -2.35 9.91 -1.18
N GLU A 646 -3.21 9.16 -0.47
CA GLU A 646 -4.61 8.97 -0.84
C GLU A 646 -5.46 10.24 -0.70
N ASN A 647 -4.96 11.23 0.05
CA ASN A 647 -5.49 12.59 0.09
C ASN A 647 -4.75 13.54 -0.86
N GLU A 648 -4.02 13.04 -1.86
CA GLU A 648 -3.39 13.87 -2.89
C GLU A 648 -2.34 14.86 -2.35
N LEU A 649 -1.72 14.54 -1.20
CA LEU A 649 -0.84 15.41 -0.41
C LEU A 649 -1.56 16.63 0.22
N ASP A 650 -2.89 16.63 0.17
CA ASP A 650 -3.74 17.65 0.78
C ASP A 650 -4.15 17.25 2.20
N TRP A 651 -4.38 18.27 3.02
CA TRP A 651 -4.77 18.13 4.43
C TRP A 651 -6.04 18.94 4.71
N PRO A 652 -7.16 18.66 3.99
CA PRO A 652 -8.41 19.41 4.11
C PRO A 652 -8.96 19.41 5.54
N GLN A 653 -8.68 18.35 6.30
CA GLN A 653 -9.02 18.18 7.70
C GLN A 653 -8.26 19.11 8.65
N LEU A 654 -7.23 19.81 8.18
CA LEU A 654 -6.47 20.84 8.91
C LEU A 654 -6.54 22.22 8.23
N SER A 655 -7.28 22.35 7.12
CA SER A 655 -7.34 23.56 6.29
C SER A 655 -8.03 24.75 6.97
N ALA A 656 -7.78 25.95 6.42
CA ALA A 656 -8.36 27.20 6.90
C ALA A 656 -9.90 27.26 6.88
N VAL A 657 -10.56 26.53 5.97
CA VAL A 657 -12.02 26.59 5.82
C VAL A 657 -12.71 25.40 6.49
N THR A 658 -12.25 24.18 6.23
CA THR A 658 -12.94 22.94 6.62
C THR A 658 -12.16 22.10 7.63
N GLY A 659 -11.07 22.63 8.20
CA GLY A 659 -10.29 21.91 9.19
C GLY A 659 -11.16 21.52 10.40
N HIS A 660 -11.17 20.25 10.75
CA HIS A 660 -12.02 19.70 11.81
C HIS A 660 -11.20 18.90 12.83
N LEU A 661 -10.02 18.39 12.44
CA LEU A 661 -9.15 17.69 13.36
C LEU A 661 -8.18 18.65 14.06
N ASN A 662 -8.17 18.63 15.39
CA ASN A 662 -7.17 19.32 16.19
C ASN A 662 -6.03 18.35 16.57
N VAL A 663 -5.25 17.95 15.57
CA VAL A 663 -4.17 16.96 15.72
C VAL A 663 -2.83 17.54 15.27
N SER A 664 -1.82 17.45 16.13
CA SER A 664 -0.43 17.61 15.72
C SER A 664 0.09 16.24 15.31
N TRP A 665 0.50 16.10 14.05
CA TRP A 665 1.20 14.89 13.60
C TRP A 665 2.71 15.15 13.68
N PRO A 666 3.55 14.11 13.73
CA PRO A 666 5.01 14.28 13.67
C PRO A 666 5.50 15.12 12.47
N ASN A 667 4.64 15.30 11.47
CA ASN A 667 4.95 15.89 10.18
C ASN A 667 4.36 17.28 9.94
N ILE A 668 3.36 17.69 10.74
CA ILE A 668 2.70 18.98 10.58
C ILE A 668 2.45 19.60 11.95
N GLU A 669 2.92 20.84 12.09
CA GLU A 669 2.89 21.58 13.34
C GLU A 669 2.13 22.89 13.15
N GLY A 670 1.28 23.21 14.12
CA GLY A 670 0.50 24.44 14.14
C GLY A 670 -0.93 24.19 14.64
N PRO A 671 -1.67 25.25 14.96
CA PRO A 671 -3.05 25.12 15.42
C PRO A 671 -3.98 24.86 14.23
N THR A 672 -4.96 23.96 14.41
CA THR A 672 -6.11 23.89 13.50
C THR A 672 -7.13 24.93 13.94
N ARG A 673 -7.24 26.03 13.17
CA ARG A 673 -8.30 27.02 13.31
C ARG A 673 -8.98 27.15 11.95
N SER A 674 -10.28 26.89 11.90
CA SER A 674 -11.03 26.87 10.64
C SER A 674 -12.35 27.61 10.75
N LEU A 675 -12.94 27.95 9.60
CA LEU A 675 -14.30 28.50 9.55
C LEU A 675 -15.35 27.47 10.00
N TYR A 676 -15.17 26.19 9.66
CA TYR A 676 -16.00 25.10 10.18
C TYR A 676 -16.02 25.07 11.71
N ALA A 677 -14.86 25.01 12.35
CA ALA A 677 -14.77 24.92 13.81
C ALA A 677 -15.46 26.12 14.48
N ARG A 678 -15.32 27.32 13.92
CA ARG A 678 -15.98 28.53 14.42
C ARG A 678 -17.51 28.50 14.24
N LEU A 679 -18.01 27.97 13.14
CA LEU A 679 -19.45 27.79 12.92
C LEU A 679 -20.04 26.71 13.81
N PHE A 680 -19.28 25.64 14.06
CA PHE A 680 -19.63 24.62 15.03
C PHE A 680 -19.67 25.20 16.45
N GLU A 681 -18.66 25.98 16.86
CA GLU A 681 -18.65 26.67 18.17
C GLU A 681 -19.85 27.61 18.37
N LEU A 682 -20.36 28.23 17.29
CA LEU A 682 -21.59 29.04 17.36
C LEU A 682 -22.83 28.16 17.53
N ASP A 683 -22.92 27.05 16.82
CA ASP A 683 -24.07 26.15 16.88
C ASP A 683 -23.63 24.70 16.65
N HIS A 684 -23.66 23.90 17.72
CA HIS A 684 -23.26 22.50 17.70
C HIS A 684 -24.17 21.63 16.80
N CYS A 685 -25.34 22.13 16.39
CA CYS A 685 -26.18 21.46 15.40
C CYS A 685 -25.55 21.46 13.98
N ASN A 686 -24.49 22.24 13.73
CA ASN A 686 -23.72 22.24 12.47
C ASN A 686 -22.65 21.15 12.41
N HIS A 687 -22.61 20.23 13.39
CA HIS A 687 -21.63 19.14 13.42
C HIS A 687 -21.57 18.39 12.07
N ARG A 688 -20.35 18.15 11.57
CA ARG A 688 -20.03 17.54 10.26
C ARG A 688 -20.46 18.28 9.01
N ASP A 689 -21.19 19.39 9.07
CA ASP A 689 -21.68 20.08 7.86
C ASP A 689 -20.58 20.94 7.17
N TYR A 690 -19.50 20.28 6.74
CA TYR A 690 -18.39 20.85 5.98
C TYR A 690 -18.16 20.12 4.65
N GLN A 691 -17.75 20.86 3.61
CA GLN A 691 -17.37 20.31 2.30
C GLN A 691 -16.18 21.05 1.68
N ASN A 692 -15.04 20.38 1.55
CA ASN A 692 -13.86 20.87 0.86
C ASN A 692 -13.86 20.37 -0.59
N ILE A 693 -14.20 21.26 -1.52
CA ILE A 693 -14.26 20.99 -2.95
C ILE A 693 -13.03 21.59 -3.65
N ALA A 694 -11.90 21.62 -2.95
CA ALA A 694 -10.66 22.14 -3.48
C ALA A 694 -9.84 21.08 -4.21
N VAL A 695 -9.11 21.48 -5.26
CA VAL A 695 -8.34 20.58 -6.11
C VAL A 695 -7.00 21.19 -6.48
N ASN A 696 -5.93 20.42 -6.33
CA ASN A 696 -4.60 20.81 -6.78
C ASN A 696 -4.58 21.15 -8.27
N GLY A 697 -4.11 22.36 -8.59
CA GLY A 697 -4.05 22.87 -9.96
C GLY A 697 -5.35 23.39 -10.55
N ALA A 698 -6.46 23.45 -9.79
CA ALA A 698 -7.70 24.04 -10.27
C ALA A 698 -7.54 25.55 -10.54
N ASP A 699 -7.94 25.97 -11.73
CA ASP A 699 -8.05 27.37 -12.15
C ASP A 699 -9.52 27.74 -12.41
N SER A 700 -9.79 29.01 -12.75
CA SER A 700 -11.17 29.47 -13.00
C SER A 700 -11.88 28.69 -14.12
N LYS A 701 -11.16 28.10 -15.09
CA LYS A 701 -11.74 27.31 -16.19
C LYS A 701 -12.27 25.97 -15.69
N ASP A 702 -11.74 25.48 -14.57
CA ASP A 702 -12.16 24.23 -13.95
C ASP A 702 -13.36 24.40 -12.99
N ILE A 703 -13.83 25.64 -12.72
CA ILE A 703 -14.84 25.89 -11.67
C ILE A 703 -16.10 25.04 -11.82
N ILE A 704 -16.66 24.95 -13.03
CA ILE A 704 -17.90 24.19 -13.26
C ILE A 704 -17.63 22.71 -12.98
N LYS A 705 -16.46 22.20 -13.39
CA LYS A 705 -16.08 20.82 -13.14
C LYS A 705 -16.01 20.54 -11.63
N ILE A 706 -15.29 21.36 -10.86
CA ILE A 706 -15.16 21.12 -9.42
C ILE A 706 -16.48 21.38 -8.67
N ALA A 707 -17.21 22.44 -9.01
CA ALA A 707 -18.46 22.81 -8.33
C ALA A 707 -19.54 21.71 -8.46
N THR A 708 -19.50 20.90 -9.53
CA THR A 708 -20.42 19.77 -9.68
C THR A 708 -20.22 18.64 -8.68
N SER A 709 -19.07 18.58 -8.00
CA SER A 709 -18.87 17.61 -6.93
C SER A 709 -19.45 18.08 -5.59
N LEU A 710 -19.78 19.37 -5.43
CA LEU A 710 -20.52 19.90 -4.27
C LEU A 710 -21.86 19.14 -4.13
N ARG A 711 -22.23 18.82 -2.89
CA ARG A 711 -23.53 18.23 -2.57
C ARG A 711 -24.37 19.22 -1.79
N ARG A 712 -25.44 19.71 -2.42
CA ARG A 712 -26.53 20.40 -1.73
C ARG A 712 -27.83 20.31 -2.52
N ASN A 713 -28.95 20.21 -1.80
CA ASN A 713 -30.29 20.22 -2.34
C ASN A 713 -31.04 21.47 -1.87
N GLN A 714 -31.54 22.26 -2.81
CA GLN A 714 -32.19 23.56 -2.53
C GLN A 714 -33.37 23.50 -1.56
N GLN A 715 -34.08 22.37 -1.51
CA GLN A 715 -35.29 22.21 -0.71
C GLN A 715 -35.06 21.37 0.55
N LYS A 716 -34.20 20.36 0.44
CA LYS A 716 -33.98 19.37 1.51
C LYS A 716 -32.85 19.74 2.46
N ASP A 717 -31.91 20.60 2.08
CA ASP A 717 -30.73 20.85 2.90
C ASP A 717 -30.71 22.26 3.52
N VAL A 718 -29.95 22.42 4.59
CA VAL A 718 -29.74 23.73 5.23
C VAL A 718 -28.83 24.62 4.37
N PRO A 719 -28.86 25.95 4.51
CA PRO A 719 -28.01 26.84 3.72
C PRO A 719 -26.50 26.60 3.95
N LEU A 720 -25.67 27.09 3.02
CA LEU A 720 -24.20 27.04 3.13
C LEU A 720 -23.59 28.44 3.13
N LEU A 721 -22.53 28.62 3.91
CA LEU A 721 -21.50 29.63 3.65
C LEU A 721 -20.46 29.01 2.71
N VAL A 722 -20.30 29.56 1.51
CA VAL A 722 -19.36 29.07 0.50
C VAL A 722 -18.22 30.07 0.34
N ILE A 723 -16.99 29.61 0.55
CA ILE A 723 -15.78 30.35 0.20
C ILE A 723 -15.39 29.93 -1.22
N TYR A 724 -15.45 30.85 -2.18
CA TYR A 724 -15.00 30.62 -3.56
C TYR A 724 -13.64 31.29 -3.73
N SER A 725 -12.56 30.48 -3.69
CA SER A 725 -11.18 30.95 -3.59
C SER A 725 -10.23 30.15 -4.50
N LEU A 726 -10.10 30.60 -5.75
CA LEU A 726 -9.08 30.15 -6.72
C LEU A 726 -8.02 31.25 -6.83
N VAL A 727 -6.84 31.04 -6.26
CA VAL A 727 -5.97 32.15 -5.84
C VAL A 727 -4.64 32.20 -6.56
N GLY A 728 -4.27 31.16 -7.33
CA GLY A 728 -2.98 31.11 -8.02
C GLY A 728 -3.02 30.64 -9.47
N ASN A 729 -3.68 29.51 -9.76
CA ASN A 729 -3.44 28.76 -11.01
C ASN A 729 -3.83 29.50 -12.32
N ASP A 730 -4.67 30.53 -12.24
CA ASP A 730 -4.96 31.40 -13.39
C ASP A 730 -3.76 32.26 -13.85
N VAL A 731 -2.76 32.44 -12.98
CA VAL A 731 -1.48 33.11 -13.32
C VAL A 731 -0.26 32.21 -13.11
N CYS A 732 -0.42 31.07 -12.42
CA CYS A 732 0.65 30.13 -12.11
C CYS A 732 0.61 28.90 -13.01
N ASN A 733 1.72 28.65 -13.71
CA ASN A 733 1.91 27.47 -14.54
C ASN A 733 3.39 27.12 -14.67
N GLY A 734 3.68 25.89 -15.14
CA GLY A 734 5.03 25.39 -15.40
C GLY A 734 5.53 25.59 -16.83
N HIS A 735 4.77 26.26 -17.70
CA HIS A 735 5.10 26.36 -19.12
C HIS A 735 6.28 27.31 -19.40
N ALA A 736 7.04 27.01 -20.45
CA ALA A 736 8.15 27.85 -20.89
C ALA A 736 7.72 29.27 -21.29
N ASN A 737 6.54 29.42 -21.91
CA ASN A 737 5.96 30.73 -22.22
C ASN A 737 4.84 31.07 -21.22
N THR A 738 5.21 31.23 -19.96
CA THR A 738 4.25 31.32 -18.85
C THR A 738 3.17 32.38 -19.02
N THR A 739 3.48 33.53 -19.65
CA THR A 739 2.55 34.66 -19.80
C THR A 739 1.46 34.41 -20.83
N ALA A 740 1.70 33.54 -21.81
CA ALA A 740 0.71 33.22 -22.85
C ALA A 740 -0.40 32.30 -22.34
N ASP A 741 -0.10 31.49 -21.32
CA ASP A 741 -1.03 30.52 -20.75
C ASP A 741 -1.83 31.07 -19.54
N MET A 742 -1.53 32.30 -19.09
CA MET A 742 -2.30 32.95 -18.03
C MET A 742 -3.71 33.31 -18.52
N THR A 743 -4.71 33.08 -17.68
CA THR A 743 -6.11 33.45 -17.94
C THR A 743 -6.23 34.95 -18.25
N THR A 744 -7.09 35.28 -19.20
CA THR A 744 -7.40 36.67 -19.57
C THR A 744 -8.45 37.27 -18.64
N VAL A 745 -8.56 38.60 -18.63
CA VAL A 745 -9.54 39.32 -17.78
C VAL A 745 -10.98 38.95 -18.17
N GLU A 746 -11.23 38.82 -19.46
CA GLU A 746 -12.53 38.46 -20.02
C GLU A 746 -12.90 37.01 -19.65
N GLU A 747 -11.97 36.05 -19.84
CA GLU A 747 -12.20 34.65 -19.44
C GLU A 747 -12.46 34.53 -17.94
N MET A 748 -11.69 35.22 -17.09
CA MET A 748 -11.89 35.19 -15.65
C MET A 748 -13.28 35.71 -15.28
N TYR A 749 -13.71 36.85 -15.83
CA TYR A 749 -15.04 37.39 -15.59
C TYR A 749 -16.14 36.37 -15.93
N GLU A 750 -16.07 35.77 -17.13
CA GLU A 750 -17.04 34.78 -17.60
C GLU A 750 -17.04 33.53 -16.72
N ASN A 751 -15.86 33.01 -16.36
CA ASN A 751 -15.71 31.84 -15.51
C ASN A 751 -16.33 32.04 -14.13
N ILE A 752 -16.04 33.17 -13.46
CA ILE A 752 -16.63 33.50 -12.16
C ILE A 752 -18.15 33.65 -12.28
N TYR A 753 -18.63 34.39 -13.29
CA TYR A 753 -20.07 34.59 -13.50
C TYR A 753 -20.81 33.27 -13.73
N ASN A 754 -20.24 32.37 -14.53
CA ASN A 754 -20.79 31.04 -14.79
C ASN A 754 -20.78 30.17 -13.52
N GLY A 755 -19.71 30.23 -12.72
CA GLY A 755 -19.65 29.54 -11.42
C GLY A 755 -20.74 29.99 -10.45
N LEU A 756 -20.94 31.31 -10.32
CA LEU A 756 -22.02 31.88 -9.49
C LEU A 756 -23.41 31.49 -10.02
N THR A 757 -23.58 31.48 -11.34
CA THR A 757 -24.82 31.04 -12.00
C THR A 757 -25.12 29.57 -11.66
N TYR A 758 -24.11 28.70 -11.70
CA TYR A 758 -24.25 27.30 -11.33
C TYR A 758 -24.62 27.14 -9.85
N LEU A 759 -23.94 27.85 -8.95
CA LEU A 759 -24.22 27.79 -7.51
C LEU A 759 -25.67 28.16 -7.19
N ASP A 760 -26.31 29.06 -7.96
CA ASP A 760 -27.71 29.47 -7.72
C ASP A 760 -28.70 28.37 -8.09
N THR A 761 -28.26 27.33 -8.81
CA THR A 761 -29.05 26.12 -9.09
C THR A 761 -28.91 25.04 -8.01
N VAL A 762 -27.90 25.15 -7.14
CA VAL A 762 -27.54 24.12 -6.15
C VAL A 762 -27.83 24.58 -4.73
N LEU A 763 -27.49 25.83 -4.41
CA LEU A 763 -27.55 26.34 -3.04
C LEU A 763 -28.99 26.62 -2.59
N PRO A 764 -29.38 26.19 -1.38
CA PRO A 764 -30.65 26.56 -0.75
C PRO A 764 -30.75 28.06 -0.50
N LYS A 765 -32.00 28.56 -0.45
CA LYS A 765 -32.27 29.95 -0.10
C LYS A 765 -31.74 30.28 1.30
N GLY A 766 -31.06 31.42 1.42
CA GLY A 766 -30.41 31.87 2.66
C GLY A 766 -28.93 31.48 2.75
N SER A 767 -28.35 30.98 1.66
CA SER A 767 -26.91 30.69 1.60
C SER A 767 -26.11 31.98 1.40
N HIS A 768 -24.79 31.92 1.55
CA HIS A 768 -23.90 33.06 1.39
C HIS A 768 -22.64 32.63 0.61
N VAL A 769 -22.19 33.44 -0.35
CA VAL A 769 -21.01 33.15 -1.16
C VAL A 769 -20.01 34.30 -1.04
N LEU A 770 -18.82 34.00 -0.51
CA LEU A 770 -17.69 34.91 -0.45
C LEU A 770 -16.68 34.54 -1.54
N THR A 771 -16.57 35.36 -2.57
CA THR A 771 -15.52 35.25 -3.59
C THR A 771 -14.25 35.95 -3.13
N THR A 772 -13.09 35.38 -3.46
CA THR A 772 -11.80 36.04 -3.21
C THR A 772 -11.11 36.46 -4.49
N GLY A 773 -10.34 37.54 -4.44
CA GLY A 773 -9.33 37.82 -5.46
C GLY A 773 -8.20 36.79 -5.46
N LEU A 774 -7.23 36.96 -6.35
CA LEU A 774 -6.01 36.16 -6.40
C LEU A 774 -5.00 36.60 -5.33
N ALA A 775 -4.09 35.70 -4.98
CA ALA A 775 -3.00 35.99 -4.05
C ALA A 775 -1.95 36.93 -4.66
N ASN A 776 -1.32 37.74 -3.79
CA ASN A 776 -0.18 38.57 -4.16
C ASN A 776 1.13 37.80 -3.92
N GLY A 777 1.59 37.04 -4.91
CA GLY A 777 2.82 36.25 -4.81
C GLY A 777 4.14 37.03 -4.99
N SER A 778 4.10 38.37 -5.07
CA SER A 778 5.30 39.19 -5.39
C SER A 778 6.46 39.02 -4.41
N VAL A 779 6.15 38.70 -3.16
CA VAL A 779 7.11 38.55 -2.05
C VAL A 779 7.67 37.14 -1.92
N LEU A 780 7.05 36.11 -2.50
CA LEU A 780 7.41 34.70 -2.29
C LEU A 780 8.87 34.42 -2.61
N TYR A 781 9.31 34.80 -3.82
CA TYR A 781 10.69 34.64 -4.24
C TYR A 781 11.64 35.43 -3.32
N GLN A 782 11.30 36.68 -2.99
CA GLN A 782 12.15 37.54 -2.16
C GLN A 782 12.38 36.95 -0.75
N LEU A 783 11.34 36.34 -0.17
CA LEU A 783 11.40 35.73 1.15
C LEU A 783 12.26 34.45 1.20
N LEU A 784 12.30 33.68 0.11
CA LEU A 784 12.86 32.33 0.13
C LEU A 784 14.14 32.13 -0.68
N HIS A 785 14.38 32.89 -1.75
CA HIS A 785 15.36 32.54 -2.78
C HIS A 785 16.80 32.30 -2.27
N ASP A 786 17.27 33.05 -1.27
CA ASP A 786 18.61 32.90 -0.67
C ASP A 786 18.63 31.92 0.53
N ARG A 787 17.46 31.47 1.00
CA ARG A 787 17.36 30.51 2.10
C ARG A 787 17.71 29.10 1.63
N ILE A 788 18.28 28.31 2.53
CA ILE A 788 18.58 26.90 2.27
C ILE A 788 17.28 26.09 2.33
N HIS A 789 16.95 25.45 1.22
CA HIS A 789 15.82 24.52 1.13
C HIS A 789 16.06 23.31 2.06
N PRO A 790 15.03 22.69 2.69
CA PRO A 790 15.22 21.55 3.59
C PRO A 790 16.07 20.41 2.99
N PHE A 791 15.78 20.02 1.75
CA PHE A 791 16.63 19.08 0.96
C PHE A 791 18.11 19.50 0.87
N GLY A 792 18.40 20.80 0.91
CA GLY A 792 19.74 21.38 0.85
C GLY A 792 20.50 21.42 2.17
N ARG A 793 19.91 21.05 3.30
CA ARG A 793 20.57 21.23 4.63
C ARG A 793 21.68 20.23 4.92
N ALA A 794 21.73 19.11 4.20
CA ALA A 794 22.79 18.08 4.30
C ALA A 794 23.68 18.06 3.04
N GLY A 795 24.99 17.91 3.22
CA GLY A 795 25.96 17.94 2.11
C GLY A 795 26.14 19.34 1.52
N THR A 796 26.27 19.43 0.20
CA THR A 796 26.33 20.72 -0.52
C THR A 796 25.02 21.49 -0.35
N PRO A 797 25.06 22.73 0.15
CA PRO A 797 23.86 23.54 0.34
C PRO A 797 23.13 23.83 -0.97
N PHE A 798 21.79 23.72 -0.93
CA PHE A 798 20.90 24.15 -2.01
C PHE A 798 19.93 25.20 -1.51
N THR A 799 19.81 26.29 -2.25
CA THR A 799 18.85 27.36 -1.99
C THR A 799 17.53 27.13 -2.71
N TYR A 800 16.46 27.79 -2.28
CA TYR A 800 15.19 27.76 -3.02
C TYR A 800 15.36 28.27 -4.46
N ARG A 801 16.23 29.26 -4.71
CA ARG A 801 16.54 29.72 -6.08
C ARG A 801 16.93 28.55 -6.99
N GLN A 802 17.83 27.67 -6.53
CA GLN A 802 18.28 26.53 -7.33
C GLN A 802 17.18 25.49 -7.56
N ILE A 803 16.31 25.28 -6.57
CA ILE A 803 15.15 24.40 -6.72
C ILE A 803 14.16 24.99 -7.74
N TYR A 804 13.85 26.29 -7.64
CA TYR A 804 12.98 26.97 -8.59
C TYR A 804 13.53 26.94 -10.01
N ASP A 805 14.81 27.24 -10.20
CA ASP A 805 15.46 27.18 -11.51
C ASP A 805 15.43 25.75 -12.10
N TYR A 806 15.62 24.72 -11.25
CA TYR A 806 15.55 23.32 -11.65
C TYR A 806 14.13 22.89 -12.07
N LEU A 807 13.12 23.19 -11.26
CA LEU A 807 11.72 22.86 -11.57
C LEU A 807 11.21 23.65 -12.79
N SER A 808 11.66 24.89 -12.96
CA SER A 808 11.34 25.71 -14.13
C SER A 808 11.96 25.14 -15.40
N CYS A 809 13.22 24.71 -15.34
CA CYS A 809 13.88 24.02 -16.45
C CYS A 809 13.09 22.78 -16.89
N LEU A 810 12.65 21.96 -15.93
CA LEU A 810 11.85 20.75 -16.18
C LEU A 810 10.41 21.04 -16.67
N GLN A 811 9.98 22.31 -16.66
CA GLN A 811 8.62 22.77 -16.96
C GLN A 811 7.56 22.15 -16.03
N ILE A 812 7.91 21.99 -14.75
CA ILE A 812 7.02 21.46 -13.69
C ILE A 812 6.94 22.37 -12.47
N SER A 813 7.52 23.57 -12.54
CA SER A 813 7.37 24.57 -11.49
C SER A 813 5.88 24.85 -11.24
N PRO A 814 5.42 24.91 -9.97
CA PRO A 814 4.03 25.23 -9.68
C PRO A 814 3.69 26.66 -10.11
N CYS A 815 4.67 27.56 -10.20
CA CYS A 815 4.44 28.92 -10.66
C CYS A 815 5.71 29.57 -11.23
N ASN A 816 5.99 29.38 -12.53
CA ASN A 816 7.12 30.05 -13.20
C ASN A 816 7.05 31.58 -13.13
N GLY A 817 5.83 32.14 -13.06
CA GLY A 817 5.60 33.58 -12.98
C GLY A 817 6.18 34.22 -11.72
N TRP A 818 5.92 33.64 -10.54
CA TRP A 818 6.40 34.18 -9.26
C TRP A 818 7.70 33.54 -8.78
N LEU A 819 7.93 32.25 -9.02
CA LEU A 819 9.09 31.50 -8.54
C LEU A 819 10.23 31.55 -9.55
N THR A 820 10.69 32.75 -9.84
CA THR A 820 11.74 32.99 -10.84
C THR A 820 12.66 34.13 -10.39
N SER A 821 13.92 34.09 -10.81
CA SER A 821 14.87 35.20 -10.63
C SER A 821 14.53 36.44 -11.47
N ASN A 822 13.75 36.29 -12.54
CA ASN A 822 13.34 37.38 -13.42
C ASN A 822 12.29 38.29 -12.75
N ASP A 823 12.73 39.46 -12.29
CA ASP A 823 11.89 40.45 -11.61
C ASP A 823 10.77 41.03 -12.47
N THR A 824 11.04 41.23 -13.76
CA THR A 824 10.08 41.74 -14.74
C THR A 824 8.95 40.74 -14.93
N LEU A 825 9.27 39.45 -14.99
CA LEU A 825 8.26 38.40 -15.06
C LEU A 825 7.41 38.33 -13.79
N ARG A 826 8.04 38.39 -12.60
CA ARG A 826 7.29 38.43 -11.33
C ARG A 826 6.34 39.64 -11.26
N ALA A 827 6.81 40.81 -11.68
CA ALA A 827 6.00 42.02 -11.71
C ALA A 827 4.81 41.88 -12.66
N PHE A 828 5.02 41.33 -13.86
CA PHE A 828 3.94 41.06 -14.81
C PHE A 828 2.91 40.05 -14.27
N THR A 829 3.37 38.96 -13.64
CA THR A 829 2.47 37.96 -13.03
C THR A 829 1.62 38.59 -11.92
N THR A 830 2.22 39.42 -11.06
CA THR A 830 1.48 40.16 -10.03
C THR A 830 0.49 41.16 -10.66
N GLU A 831 0.89 41.90 -11.69
CA GLU A 831 -0.03 42.82 -12.39
C GLU A 831 -1.24 42.07 -12.98
N ARG A 832 -1.00 40.94 -13.66
CA ARG A 832 -2.08 40.08 -14.17
C ARG A 832 -2.97 39.60 -13.03
N ALA A 833 -2.40 39.13 -11.93
CA ALA A 833 -3.19 38.65 -10.78
C ALA A 833 -4.12 39.76 -10.23
N MET A 834 -3.62 41.00 -10.12
CA MET A 834 -4.44 42.13 -9.69
C MET A 834 -5.55 42.49 -10.69
N GLN A 835 -5.28 42.41 -12.00
CA GLN A 835 -6.30 42.60 -13.04
C GLN A 835 -7.39 41.53 -12.95
N LEU A 836 -7.00 40.27 -12.73
CA LEU A 836 -7.94 39.15 -12.56
C LEU A 836 -8.76 39.29 -11.27
N SER A 837 -8.17 39.72 -10.15
CA SER A 837 -8.92 40.03 -8.92
C SER A 837 -10.01 41.07 -9.13
N VAL A 838 -9.74 42.11 -9.93
CA VAL A 838 -10.75 43.10 -10.33
C VAL A 838 -11.84 42.47 -11.20
N ALA A 839 -11.49 41.55 -12.09
CA ALA A 839 -12.46 40.80 -12.90
C ALA A 839 -13.39 39.94 -12.01
N VAL A 840 -12.84 39.22 -11.03
CA VAL A 840 -13.60 38.45 -10.04
C VAL A 840 -14.57 39.38 -9.31
N ARG A 841 -14.07 40.49 -8.75
CA ARG A 841 -14.88 41.49 -8.05
C ARG A 841 -16.06 41.99 -8.91
N ASN A 842 -15.77 42.34 -10.15
CA ASN A 842 -16.77 42.87 -11.08
C ASN A 842 -17.83 41.81 -11.41
N ALA A 843 -17.43 40.57 -11.68
CA ALA A 843 -18.35 39.46 -11.94
C ALA A 843 -19.25 39.18 -10.72
N THR A 844 -18.67 39.16 -9.52
CA THR A 844 -19.40 38.95 -8.26
C THR A 844 -20.47 39.99 -8.04
N PHE A 845 -20.17 41.28 -8.22
CA PHE A 845 -21.15 42.35 -8.00
C PHE A 845 -22.10 42.57 -9.18
N ALA A 846 -21.76 42.11 -10.38
CA ALA A 846 -22.67 42.12 -11.52
C ALA A 846 -23.72 41.00 -11.44
N TYR A 847 -23.41 39.89 -10.76
CA TYR A 847 -24.33 38.79 -10.57
C TYR A 847 -25.47 39.16 -9.61
N SER A 848 -26.71 38.83 -9.98
CA SER A 848 -27.91 39.06 -9.16
C SER A 848 -28.44 37.71 -8.65
N PRO A 849 -27.97 37.23 -7.48
CA PRO A 849 -28.34 35.91 -6.97
C PRO A 849 -29.79 35.84 -6.49
N LYS A 850 -30.38 34.63 -6.53
CA LYS A 850 -31.75 34.37 -6.06
C LYS A 850 -31.78 33.62 -4.73
N ASN A 851 -30.83 32.72 -4.53
CA ASN A 851 -30.79 31.82 -3.38
C ASN A 851 -29.72 32.19 -2.33
N PHE A 852 -28.77 33.06 -2.67
CA PHE A 852 -27.70 33.45 -1.75
C PHE A 852 -27.36 34.93 -1.81
N ASP A 853 -26.67 35.42 -0.78
CA ASP A 853 -25.99 36.72 -0.83
C ASP A 853 -24.56 36.57 -1.35
N VAL A 854 -24.04 37.59 -2.02
CA VAL A 854 -22.65 37.63 -2.49
C VAL A 854 -21.80 38.66 -1.76
N GLY A 855 -20.52 38.33 -1.62
CA GLY A 855 -19.47 39.18 -1.10
C GLY A 855 -18.17 38.99 -1.86
N TYR A 856 -17.33 40.01 -1.86
CA TYR A 856 -16.00 39.98 -2.44
C TYR A 856 -14.98 40.46 -1.41
N MET A 857 -13.86 39.75 -1.33
CA MET A 857 -12.72 40.06 -0.47
C MET A 857 -11.42 39.92 -1.28
N ASP A 858 -10.47 40.86 -1.13
CA ASP A 858 -9.11 40.63 -1.64
C ASP A 858 -8.44 39.51 -0.82
N PHE A 859 -7.69 38.62 -1.46
CA PHE A 859 -7.11 37.49 -0.74
C PHE A 859 -6.17 37.96 0.40
N PRO A 860 -6.40 37.54 1.66
CA PRO A 860 -5.81 38.20 2.83
C PRO A 860 -4.35 37.86 3.13
N PHE A 861 -3.55 37.52 2.11
CA PHE A 861 -2.17 37.07 2.30
C PHE A 861 -1.29 38.12 2.98
N ASP A 862 -1.35 39.37 2.50
CA ASP A 862 -0.59 40.48 3.07
C ASP A 862 -1.04 40.78 4.52
N GLN A 863 -2.35 40.67 4.80
CA GLN A 863 -2.89 40.85 6.15
C GLN A 863 -2.34 39.80 7.12
N VAL A 864 -2.29 38.53 6.70
CA VAL A 864 -1.76 37.43 7.52
C VAL A 864 -0.27 37.63 7.78
N PHE A 865 0.50 38.06 6.78
CA PHE A 865 1.92 38.37 6.96
C PHE A 865 2.16 39.51 7.95
N GLN A 866 1.40 40.60 7.85
CA GLN A 866 1.51 41.71 8.81
C GLN A 866 1.11 41.30 10.23
N ALA A 867 0.08 40.46 10.37
CA ALA A 867 -0.34 39.94 11.68
C ALA A 867 0.75 39.08 12.33
N TRP A 868 1.49 38.30 11.53
CA TRP A 868 2.62 37.49 12.01
C TRP A 868 3.84 38.33 12.38
N ILE A 869 4.17 39.33 11.56
CA ILE A 869 5.23 40.32 11.87
C ILE A 869 4.92 41.03 13.19
N ALA A 870 3.67 41.41 13.43
CA ALA A 870 3.25 42.06 14.67
C ALA A 870 3.44 41.18 15.91
N GLN A 871 3.50 39.86 15.75
CA GLN A 871 3.79 38.88 16.81
C GLN A 871 5.29 38.59 16.96
N GLY A 872 6.15 39.26 16.19
CA GLY A 872 7.60 39.06 16.17
C GLY A 872 8.07 37.91 15.27
N GLY A 873 7.18 37.40 14.41
CA GLY A 873 7.50 36.37 13.42
C GLY A 873 8.01 36.95 12.09
N GLU A 874 8.59 36.09 11.27
CA GLU A 874 9.07 36.41 9.92
C GLU A 874 8.15 35.77 8.86
N PRO A 875 7.74 36.47 7.78
CA PRO A 875 6.74 35.96 6.84
C PRO A 875 7.07 34.62 6.18
N TRP A 876 8.34 34.31 5.94
CA TRP A 876 8.77 33.03 5.37
C TRP A 876 8.37 31.82 6.23
N GLN A 877 8.13 32.02 7.52
CA GLN A 877 7.70 30.96 8.45
C GLN A 877 6.25 30.53 8.26
N LEU A 878 5.47 31.26 7.46
CA LEU A 878 4.09 30.93 7.11
C LEU A 878 3.97 30.15 5.80
N LEU A 879 5.10 29.94 5.11
CA LEU A 879 5.16 29.22 3.85
C LEU A 879 5.51 27.75 4.09
N GLU A 880 4.98 26.88 3.22
CA GLU A 880 5.36 25.48 3.15
C GLU A 880 6.86 25.35 2.84
N SER A 881 7.55 24.54 3.64
CA SER A 881 9.01 24.51 3.57
C SER A 881 9.52 23.70 2.38
N ILE A 882 8.77 22.71 1.90
CA ILE A 882 9.18 21.86 0.78
C ILE A 882 8.85 22.49 -0.59
N ASP A 883 7.65 23.02 -0.80
CA ASP A 883 7.35 23.65 -2.09
C ASP A 883 7.80 25.13 -2.16
N GLY A 884 7.94 25.79 -0.99
CA GLY A 884 8.30 27.20 -0.93
C GLY A 884 7.31 28.10 -1.67
N PHE A 885 6.02 27.75 -1.65
CA PHE A 885 4.97 28.38 -2.44
C PHE A 885 3.67 28.52 -1.65
N HIS A 886 3.13 27.43 -1.11
CA HIS A 886 1.84 27.43 -0.40
C HIS A 886 1.97 27.94 1.03
N THR A 887 0.84 28.26 1.67
CA THR A 887 0.80 28.52 3.12
C THR A 887 0.81 27.24 3.92
N ASN A 888 1.62 27.20 4.99
CA ASN A 888 1.62 26.08 5.92
C ASN A 888 0.47 26.13 6.94
N GLN A 889 0.47 25.25 7.94
CA GLN A 889 -0.57 25.19 8.97
C GLN A 889 -0.77 26.51 9.73
N TYR A 890 0.31 27.23 10.06
CA TYR A 890 0.19 28.55 10.71
C TYR A 890 -0.40 29.59 9.76
N GLY A 891 0.00 29.56 8.48
CA GLY A 891 -0.58 30.39 7.43
C GLY A 891 -2.07 30.13 7.25
N ASN A 892 -2.49 28.87 7.19
CA ASN A 892 -3.90 28.45 7.12
C ASN A 892 -4.70 28.96 8.32
N ALA A 893 -4.17 28.83 9.53
CA ALA A 893 -4.81 29.36 10.73
C ALA A 893 -4.98 30.89 10.66
N GLY A 894 -4.00 31.61 10.11
CA GLY A 894 -4.09 33.05 9.86
C GLY A 894 -5.12 33.41 8.78
N LEU A 895 -5.21 32.63 7.70
CA LEU A 895 -6.23 32.82 6.66
C LEU A 895 -7.64 32.66 7.23
N SER A 896 -7.86 31.65 8.07
CA SER A 896 -9.12 31.45 8.79
C SER A 896 -9.51 32.66 9.65
N ASP A 897 -8.55 33.21 10.41
CA ASP A 897 -8.76 34.42 11.22
C ASP A 897 -9.17 35.62 10.34
N ALA A 898 -8.50 35.80 9.21
CA ALA A 898 -8.76 36.91 8.30
C ALA A 898 -10.14 36.79 7.65
N PHE A 899 -10.52 35.60 7.16
CA PHE A 899 -11.86 35.35 6.63
C PHE A 899 -12.94 35.62 7.68
N TRP A 900 -12.78 35.06 8.88
CA TRP A 900 -13.74 35.26 9.96
C TRP A 900 -13.91 36.73 10.33
N SER A 901 -12.79 37.43 10.52
CA SER A 901 -12.79 38.87 10.84
C SER A 901 -13.45 39.70 9.75
N TRP A 902 -13.25 39.34 8.48
CA TRP A 902 -13.89 40.03 7.37
C TRP A 902 -15.40 39.84 7.37
N ILE A 903 -15.89 38.62 7.59
CA ILE A 903 -17.33 38.32 7.65
C ILE A 903 -17.96 39.08 8.82
N GLN A 904 -17.37 39.01 10.02
CA GLN A 904 -17.87 39.73 11.19
C GLN A 904 -17.96 41.24 10.98
N THR A 905 -17.01 41.82 10.24
CA THR A 905 -16.95 43.27 10.02
C THR A 905 -17.88 43.73 8.91
N ASN A 906 -17.91 43.00 7.79
CA ASN A 906 -18.56 43.47 6.55
C ASN A 906 -19.93 42.83 6.33
N LYS A 907 -20.15 41.64 6.87
CA LYS A 907 -21.35 40.81 6.69
C LYS A 907 -21.77 40.10 7.99
N PRO A 908 -21.86 40.79 9.15
CA PRO A 908 -22.22 40.15 10.42
C PRO A 908 -23.55 39.41 10.35
N GLN A 909 -24.49 39.86 9.52
CA GLN A 909 -25.79 39.23 9.31
C GLN A 909 -25.72 37.85 8.62
N TRP A 910 -24.57 37.45 8.09
CA TRP A 910 -24.36 36.10 7.53
C TRP A 910 -24.06 35.06 8.59
N LEU A 911 -23.63 35.49 9.78
CA LEU A 911 -23.31 34.57 10.88
C LEU A 911 -24.57 34.35 11.73
N PRO A 912 -24.92 33.09 12.02
CA PRO A 912 -26.04 32.82 12.90
C PRO A 912 -25.74 33.27 14.33
N SER A 913 -26.80 33.47 15.11
CA SER A 913 -26.66 33.70 16.55
C SER A 913 -26.19 32.42 17.24
N ALA A 914 -25.43 32.56 18.33
CA ALA A 914 -24.98 31.42 19.11
C ALA A 914 -26.18 30.61 19.65
N ASN A 915 -26.13 29.29 19.50
CA ASN A 915 -27.18 28.39 19.97
C ASN A 915 -27.15 28.34 21.52
N PRO A 916 -28.25 28.72 22.19
CA PRO A 916 -28.31 28.72 23.66
C PRO A 916 -28.23 27.31 24.27
N HIS A 917 -28.40 26.25 23.48
CA HIS A 917 -28.40 24.85 23.90
C HIS A 917 -27.06 24.14 23.69
N ASN A 918 -25.99 24.80 23.24
CA ASN A 918 -24.70 24.15 23.00
C ASN A 918 -24.18 23.37 24.23
N ASP A 919 -24.29 23.93 25.43
CA ASP A 919 -23.90 23.26 26.68
C ASP A 919 -24.79 22.04 27.00
N ASP A 920 -26.08 22.11 26.65
CA ASP A 920 -27.02 21.02 26.83
C ASP A 920 -26.73 19.88 25.82
N ILE A 921 -26.41 20.22 24.57
CA ILE A 921 -26.00 19.26 23.52
C ILE A 921 -24.76 18.49 23.98
N VAL A 922 -23.71 19.18 24.45
CA VAL A 922 -22.49 18.51 24.97
C VAL A 922 -22.81 17.63 26.16
N ARG A 923 -23.71 18.06 27.06
CA ARG A 923 -24.09 17.26 28.22
C ARG A 923 -24.81 15.96 27.82
N VAL A 924 -25.62 15.99 26.76
CA VAL A 924 -26.43 14.84 26.33
C VAL A 924 -25.66 13.94 25.34
N PHE A 925 -25.06 14.53 24.31
CA PHE A 925 -24.46 13.85 23.16
C PHE A 925 -22.94 13.82 23.17
N GLN A 926 -22.29 14.41 24.20
CA GLN A 926 -20.84 14.43 24.37
C GLN A 926 -20.13 15.08 23.18
N ASP A 927 -19.39 14.31 22.39
CA ASP A 927 -18.66 14.73 21.21
C ASP A 927 -19.46 14.58 19.91
N GLN A 928 -20.77 14.27 20.01
CA GLN A 928 -21.67 14.10 18.87
C GLN A 928 -21.20 13.04 17.86
N GLY A 929 -20.32 12.12 18.29
CA GLY A 929 -19.75 11.08 17.44
C GLY A 929 -18.49 11.50 16.68
N GLY A 930 -17.82 12.60 17.07
CA GLY A 930 -16.40 12.85 16.75
C GLY A 930 -16.13 14.09 15.88
N TYR A 931 -15.29 13.91 14.85
CA TYR A 931 -14.88 14.77 13.71
C TYR A 931 -14.83 16.30 13.86
#